data_AF-A0A938DW87-F1
#
_entry.id   AF-A0A938DW87-F1
#
_cell.length_a   1.000
_cell.length_b   1.000
_cell.length_c   1.000
_cell.angle_alpha   90.00
_cell.angle_beta   90.00
_cell.angle_gamma   90.00
#
_symmetry.space_group_name_H-M   'P 1'
#
loop_
_entity.id
_entity.type
_entity.pdbx_description
1 polymer ?
#
loop_
_entity_poly.entity_id
_entity_poly.type
_entity_poly.pdbx_seq_one_letter_code
_entity_poly.pdbx_strand_id
1 'polypeptide(L)'
;MVNAQREAVRRSDLTGPERRAALSRATDEWLIELFDSATTRLDIDPLSACLAAAGSFGRRELSERSDLDLVLLHTDGRSIDALAEAVWYPIWDARVPMDHSVRTPAQTRLMAQKDLRVALGVMDLRTIAGNDELVATTRGSILADWRAQALRRSLELRELVATRRERAGELAQRIEPDLKDSYGGIREATVIRALASSWLVDIPHVTWDQSLSLLLDVRDVLHRQGLGNRLVLQSQDDVAEAMGLPDADSLLRSVYLAARQIAYVSDQAWLRLDRLERRSTARRIVGGAPRRTPVANGLVVSDGELQIARDVDVSSDPGLVLRAAAASAQHHYPLAEATVTRLSAEADFPNQWTPEMLGSFVSLLGAGPGTTDVIEGLDQAGIWVRIIPEWEIIRSAPQRDPVHTFTVDRHLVMTAVHASQYTRDVRRPDLLLIGALLHDIGKARGGDHCVVGAELAPAMCVRMGLSAHDADVITALVRWHLLLPETAFRHDIADPSIWRAVREKVPDPETRELLLYLALADQKATGPSVATEWREQLLRQLVAHVTGGAAEEEPIPEPSIDQRGVLGVEGVVVHSRPEADGVLVTVGAPDRVGLLSIVAGVLAAHRMEIRSARVVTVGDSAAQDWHVRPFFGDAPNPGLIAEDIRRVLEGSSHLEEWLARRVASERHSDTPPPRVIVSHAPDTHTRLEVRAHDEPGLLHRIARIISEHGLVIRGAIVTTAGSEVVDSFFVVDSCGHPLEPLQADFLADAIISGLMAPPASASA
;
A
#
# COMPACT_ATOMS: atom_id res chain seq x y z
N MET A 1 22.36 51.08 6.64
CA MET A 1 21.56 50.88 7.86
C MET A 1 20.81 49.54 7.83
N VAL A 2 20.23 49.12 6.69
CA VAL A 2 19.35 47.94 6.62
C VAL A 2 20.04 46.57 6.67
N ASN A 3 21.31 46.45 6.25
CA ASN A 3 22.11 45.25 6.57
C ASN A 3 22.19 45.02 8.09
N ALA A 4 22.10 46.08 8.91
CA ALA A 4 22.05 45.96 10.36
C ALA A 4 20.67 45.50 10.88
N GLN A 5 19.56 45.76 10.17
CA GLN A 5 18.22 45.26 10.55
C GLN A 5 18.05 43.78 10.20
N ARG A 6 18.51 43.35 9.01
CA ARG A 6 18.56 41.92 8.67
C ARG A 6 19.50 41.18 9.62
N GLU A 7 20.64 41.78 9.96
CA GLU A 7 21.56 41.24 10.97
C GLU A 7 20.95 41.28 12.38
N ALA A 8 20.13 42.27 12.72
CA ALA A 8 19.42 42.33 14.01
C ALA A 8 18.35 41.23 14.11
N VAL A 9 17.60 40.96 13.03
CA VAL A 9 16.69 39.81 12.98
C VAL A 9 17.49 38.50 13.08
N ARG A 10 18.64 38.40 12.40
CA ARG A 10 19.53 37.23 12.50
C ARG A 10 20.03 37.01 13.94
N ARG A 11 20.30 38.09 14.68
CA ARG A 11 20.73 38.06 16.08
C ARG A 11 19.59 38.02 17.10
N SER A 12 18.34 38.07 16.65
CA SER A 12 17.16 38.00 17.53
C SER A 12 16.83 36.57 17.92
N ASP A 13 16.13 36.43 19.04
CA ASP A 13 15.60 35.15 19.55
C ASP A 13 14.31 34.70 18.85
N LEU A 14 13.86 35.41 17.81
CA LEU A 14 12.69 35.02 17.03
C LEU A 14 12.91 33.65 16.35
N THR A 15 11.88 32.80 16.36
CA THR A 15 11.90 31.49 15.72
C THR A 15 10.70 31.29 14.79
N GLY A 16 10.79 30.27 13.93
CA GLY A 16 9.70 29.81 13.07
C GLY A 16 9.02 30.90 12.22
N PRO A 17 7.67 30.89 12.11
CA PRO A 17 6.93 31.82 11.26
C PRO A 17 7.19 33.31 11.57
N GLU A 18 7.36 33.67 12.85
CA GLU A 18 7.60 35.05 13.26
C GLU A 18 8.93 35.57 12.74
N ARG A 19 9.97 34.73 12.80
CA ARG A 19 11.30 35.04 12.26
C ARG A 19 11.25 35.20 10.75
N ARG A 20 10.63 34.27 10.02
CA ARG A 20 10.50 34.35 8.54
C ARG A 20 9.77 35.63 8.11
N ALA A 21 8.72 36.00 8.84
CA ALA A 21 7.99 37.24 8.61
C ALA A 21 8.86 38.47 8.91
N ALA A 22 9.61 38.48 10.01
CA ALA A 22 10.53 39.57 10.34
C ALA A 22 11.66 39.72 9.32
N LEU A 23 12.25 38.61 8.88
CA LEU A 23 13.30 38.60 7.86
C LEU A 23 12.77 39.10 6.51
N SER A 24 11.56 38.67 6.14
CA SER A 24 10.90 39.13 4.92
C SER A 24 10.58 40.63 4.98
N ARG A 25 10.07 41.14 6.11
CA ARG A 25 9.84 42.59 6.30
C ARG A 25 11.13 43.41 6.22
N ALA A 26 12.18 43.00 6.94
CA ALA A 26 13.46 43.70 6.89
C ALA A 26 14.11 43.67 5.50
N THR A 27 13.85 42.60 4.72
CA THR A 27 14.32 42.48 3.34
C THR A 27 13.46 43.33 2.39
N ASP A 28 12.14 43.37 2.59
CA ASP A 28 11.24 44.26 1.83
C ASP A 28 11.64 45.73 2.03
N GLU A 29 11.82 46.19 3.28
CA GLU A 29 12.24 47.55 3.62
C GLU A 29 13.54 47.96 2.91
N TRP A 30 14.53 47.06 2.93
CA TRP A 30 15.79 47.28 2.22
C TRP A 30 15.60 47.48 0.71
N LEU A 31 14.82 46.60 0.09
CA LEU A 31 14.61 46.58 -1.35
C LEU A 31 13.76 47.78 -1.80
N ILE A 32 12.81 48.22 -0.96
CA ILE A 32 12.06 49.46 -1.17
C ILE A 32 13.02 50.66 -1.18
N GLU A 33 13.88 50.80 -0.17
CA GLU A 33 14.85 51.91 -0.12
C GLU A 33 15.78 51.92 -1.35
N LEU A 34 16.26 50.75 -1.80
CA LEU A 34 17.09 50.64 -3.00
C LEU A 34 16.33 51.07 -4.25
N PHE A 35 15.10 50.60 -4.42
CA PHE A 35 14.27 50.92 -5.57
C PHE A 35 13.90 52.40 -5.63
N ASP A 36 13.46 52.98 -4.50
CA ASP A 36 13.07 54.39 -4.40
C ASP A 36 14.27 55.32 -4.62
N SER A 37 15.45 54.96 -4.07
CA SER A 37 16.68 55.73 -4.31
C SER A 37 17.11 55.64 -5.77
N ALA A 38 16.97 54.49 -6.42
CA ALA A 38 17.35 54.30 -7.81
C ALA A 38 16.43 55.05 -8.77
N THR A 39 15.10 54.95 -8.58
CA THR A 39 14.09 55.66 -9.39
C THR A 39 14.22 57.18 -9.24
N THR A 40 14.42 57.68 -8.02
CA THR A 40 14.66 59.11 -7.77
C THR A 40 15.94 59.62 -8.45
N ARG A 41 17.05 58.88 -8.34
CA ARG A 41 18.34 59.28 -8.93
C ARG A 41 18.31 59.29 -10.46
N LEU A 42 17.56 58.37 -11.06
CA LEU A 42 17.48 58.19 -12.51
C LEU A 42 16.31 58.93 -13.15
N ASP A 43 15.51 59.67 -12.36
CA ASP A 43 14.29 60.38 -12.80
C ASP A 43 13.31 59.46 -13.54
N ILE A 44 13.12 58.25 -13.00
CA ILE A 44 12.20 57.24 -13.54
C ILE A 44 10.87 57.34 -12.79
N ASP A 45 9.76 57.43 -13.53
CA ASP A 45 8.42 57.36 -12.96
C ASP A 45 8.22 56.01 -12.24
N PRO A 46 8.01 55.98 -10.91
CA PRO A 46 7.77 54.75 -10.16
C PRO A 46 6.52 53.99 -10.63
N LEU A 47 5.60 54.62 -11.37
CA LEU A 47 4.45 53.94 -11.97
C LEU A 47 4.80 53.13 -13.23
N SER A 48 5.97 53.38 -13.84
CA SER A 48 6.44 52.69 -15.04
C SER A 48 7.17 51.37 -14.75
N ALA A 49 7.53 51.11 -13.48
CA ALA A 49 8.26 49.93 -13.06
C ALA A 49 7.75 49.39 -11.71
N CYS A 50 8.04 48.12 -11.43
CA CYS A 50 7.73 47.48 -10.17
C CYS A 50 8.78 46.42 -9.83
N LEU A 51 9.31 46.47 -8.61
CA LEU A 51 10.12 45.41 -8.04
C LEU A 51 9.20 44.41 -7.31
N ALA A 52 9.26 43.15 -7.71
CA ALA A 52 8.44 42.08 -7.16
C ALA A 52 9.28 40.90 -6.67
N ALA A 53 8.78 40.22 -5.64
CA ALA A 53 9.30 38.94 -5.16
C ALA A 53 8.52 37.77 -5.79
N ALA A 54 9.20 36.67 -6.07
CA ALA A 54 8.62 35.42 -6.54
C ALA A 54 8.91 34.26 -5.55
N GLY A 55 8.31 33.10 -5.80
CA GLY A 55 8.59 31.88 -5.04
C GLY A 55 8.45 32.02 -3.52
N SER A 56 9.43 31.49 -2.78
CA SER A 56 9.40 31.51 -1.31
C SER A 56 9.44 32.93 -0.72
N PHE A 57 10.12 33.87 -1.38
CA PHE A 57 10.12 35.27 -0.93
C PHE A 57 8.79 35.98 -1.22
N GLY A 58 8.17 35.66 -2.36
CA GLY A 58 6.81 36.07 -2.69
C GLY A 58 5.82 35.66 -1.59
N ARG A 59 5.95 34.42 -1.09
CA ARG A 59 5.15 33.88 0.02
C ARG A 59 5.58 34.32 1.43
N ARG A 60 6.64 35.12 1.56
CA ARG A 60 7.23 35.55 2.85
C ARG A 60 7.73 34.38 3.73
N GLU A 61 8.22 33.33 3.08
CA GLU A 61 8.78 32.12 3.69
C GLU A 61 10.33 32.13 3.66
N LEU A 62 10.96 33.32 3.69
CA LEU A 62 12.43 33.42 3.62
C LEU A 62 13.11 32.78 4.84
N SER A 63 14.04 31.87 4.55
CA SER A 63 15.07 31.40 5.48
C SER A 63 16.36 32.20 5.30
N GLU A 64 17.27 32.18 6.28
CA GLU A 64 18.46 33.06 6.32
C GLU A 64 19.36 32.99 5.10
N ARG A 65 19.47 31.80 4.50
CA ARG A 65 20.31 31.50 3.32
C ARG A 65 19.48 31.24 2.07
N SER A 66 18.22 31.66 2.05
CA SER A 66 17.40 31.58 0.84
C SER A 66 17.84 32.63 -0.17
N ASP A 67 17.85 32.24 -1.45
CA ASP A 67 18.03 33.16 -2.56
C ASP A 67 16.84 34.13 -2.61
N LEU A 68 17.10 35.39 -3.00
CA LEU A 68 16.06 36.34 -3.31
C LEU A 68 15.63 36.14 -4.77
N ASP A 69 14.43 35.59 -4.98
CA ASP A 69 13.83 35.46 -6.30
C ASP A 69 13.13 36.79 -6.66
N LEU A 70 13.76 37.63 -7.49
CA LEU A 70 13.31 38.99 -7.80
C LEU A 70 12.90 39.16 -9.27
N VAL A 71 11.85 39.93 -9.51
CA VAL A 71 11.39 40.30 -10.85
C VAL A 71 11.20 41.80 -10.91
N LEU A 72 11.94 42.47 -11.80
CA LEU A 72 11.74 43.87 -12.13
C LEU A 72 10.81 43.96 -13.35
N LEU A 73 9.55 44.32 -13.10
CA LEU A 73 8.53 44.53 -14.11
C LEU A 73 8.57 45.97 -14.63
N HIS A 74 8.32 46.17 -15.93
CA HIS A 74 8.27 47.50 -16.53
C HIS A 74 7.30 47.59 -17.72
N THR A 75 6.89 48.82 -18.10
CA THR A 75 5.93 49.06 -19.19
C THR A 75 6.58 49.35 -20.55
N ASP A 76 7.59 50.22 -20.61
CA ASP A 76 8.11 50.75 -21.89
C ASP A 76 9.63 50.56 -22.11
N GLY A 77 10.33 50.07 -21.08
CA GLY A 77 11.76 49.70 -21.15
C GLY A 77 12.72 50.88 -21.16
N ARG A 78 12.22 52.11 -20.98
CA ARG A 78 13.08 53.30 -20.90
C ARG A 78 13.87 53.27 -19.61
N SER A 79 15.19 53.44 -19.73
CA SER A 79 16.13 53.47 -18.58
C SER A 79 16.08 52.23 -17.68
N ILE A 80 15.48 51.12 -18.14
CA ILE A 80 15.27 49.93 -17.31
C ILE A 80 16.58 49.21 -17.00
N ASP A 81 17.53 49.20 -17.94
CA ASP A 81 18.85 48.62 -17.71
C ASP A 81 19.61 49.39 -16.62
N ALA A 82 19.53 50.72 -16.64
CA ALA A 82 20.12 51.57 -15.61
C ALA A 82 19.43 51.38 -14.24
N LEU A 83 18.10 51.21 -14.22
CA LEU A 83 17.36 50.90 -13.01
C LEU A 83 17.73 49.52 -12.46
N ALA A 84 17.80 48.52 -13.33
CA ALA A 84 18.22 47.17 -13.01
C ALA A 84 19.62 47.17 -12.38
N GLU A 85 20.61 47.76 -13.03
CA GLU A 85 21.97 47.88 -12.48
C GLU A 85 21.98 48.60 -11.12
N ALA A 86 21.21 49.68 -10.99
CA ALA A 86 21.12 50.45 -9.75
C ALA A 86 20.50 49.67 -8.58
N VAL A 87 19.62 48.70 -8.85
CA VAL A 87 18.99 47.85 -7.83
C VAL A 87 19.83 46.59 -7.58
N TRP A 88 20.37 45.97 -8.62
CA TRP A 88 21.05 44.67 -8.54
C TRP A 88 22.47 44.76 -7.98
N TYR A 89 23.27 45.76 -8.39
CA TYR A 89 24.66 45.89 -7.93
C TYR A 89 24.77 46.01 -6.40
N PRO A 90 23.95 46.83 -5.71
CA PRO A 90 23.95 46.87 -4.25
C PRO A 90 23.62 45.53 -3.57
N ILE A 91 22.77 44.70 -4.19
CA ILE A 91 22.43 43.38 -3.65
C ILE A 91 23.59 42.40 -3.80
N TRP A 92 24.26 42.40 -4.96
CA TRP A 92 25.48 41.62 -5.19
C TRP A 92 26.64 42.06 -4.31
N ASP A 93 26.84 43.37 -4.13
CA ASP A 93 27.86 43.93 -3.25
C ASP A 93 27.63 43.52 -1.78
N ALA A 94 26.36 43.41 -1.39
CA ALA A 94 25.96 42.88 -0.08
C ALA A 94 26.15 41.35 0.04
N ARG A 95 26.58 40.67 -1.03
CA ARG A 95 26.77 39.21 -1.13
C ARG A 95 25.52 38.41 -0.77
N VAL A 96 24.35 38.97 -1.08
CA VAL A 96 23.08 38.30 -0.88
C VAL A 96 22.79 37.48 -2.14
N PRO A 97 22.60 36.16 -2.03
CA PRO A 97 22.22 35.35 -3.18
C PRO A 97 20.90 35.83 -3.77
N MET A 98 20.84 36.00 -5.09
CA MET A 98 19.60 36.35 -5.79
C MET A 98 19.52 35.68 -7.16
N ASP A 99 18.31 35.26 -7.51
CA ASP A 99 17.90 35.02 -8.89
C ASP A 99 17.03 36.21 -9.32
N HIS A 100 17.26 36.74 -10.52
CA HIS A 100 16.59 37.97 -10.94
C HIS A 100 16.19 37.92 -12.41
N SER A 101 15.14 38.67 -12.75
CA SER A 101 14.77 38.91 -14.14
C SER A 101 14.21 40.30 -14.34
N VAL A 102 14.47 40.88 -15.51
CA VAL A 102 13.94 42.18 -15.95
C VAL A 102 13.05 41.92 -17.15
N ARG A 103 11.73 42.17 -17.02
CA ARG A 103 10.75 41.75 -18.04
C ARG A 103 9.54 42.67 -18.06
N THR A 104 8.91 42.82 -19.21
CA THR A 104 7.54 43.34 -19.28
C THR A 104 6.53 42.29 -18.80
N PRO A 105 5.31 42.67 -18.39
CA PRO A 105 4.23 41.72 -18.12
C PRO A 105 4.02 40.69 -19.23
N ALA A 106 4.09 41.12 -20.50
CA ALA A 106 3.95 40.25 -21.66
C ALA A 106 5.09 39.24 -21.80
N GLN A 107 6.34 39.67 -21.56
CA GLN A 107 7.50 38.77 -21.56
C GLN A 107 7.44 37.75 -20.42
N THR A 108 7.06 38.17 -19.21
CA THR A 108 6.89 37.28 -18.05
C THR A 108 5.84 36.21 -18.33
N ARG A 109 4.68 36.61 -18.87
CA ARG A 109 3.63 35.68 -19.31
C ARG A 109 4.13 34.70 -20.36
N LEU A 110 4.85 35.17 -21.38
CA LEU A 110 5.40 34.30 -22.44
C LEU A 110 6.41 33.28 -21.88
N MET A 111 7.25 33.65 -20.92
CA MET A 111 8.19 32.73 -20.29
C MET A 111 7.47 31.68 -19.46
N ALA A 112 6.48 32.09 -18.66
CA ALA A 112 5.62 31.14 -17.92
C ALA A 112 4.89 30.17 -18.85
N GLN A 113 4.48 30.60 -20.05
CA GLN A 113 3.89 29.72 -21.05
C GLN A 113 4.88 28.69 -21.63
N LYS A 114 6.18 28.98 -21.66
CA LYS A 114 7.21 28.09 -22.23
C LYS A 114 7.83 27.16 -21.20
N ASP A 115 7.99 27.60 -19.96
CA ASP A 115 8.69 26.86 -18.91
C ASP A 115 7.80 26.73 -17.67
N LEU A 116 7.49 25.48 -17.32
CA LEU A 116 6.69 25.14 -16.16
C LEU A 116 7.31 25.64 -14.85
N ARG A 117 8.65 25.58 -14.70
CA ARG A 117 9.33 26.03 -13.47
C ARG A 117 9.20 27.53 -13.28
N VAL A 118 9.30 28.29 -14.38
CA VAL A 118 9.06 29.73 -14.36
C VAL A 118 7.61 30.00 -13.96
N ALA A 119 6.65 29.30 -14.55
CA ALA A 119 5.23 29.44 -14.20
C ALA A 119 4.98 29.24 -12.70
N LEU A 120 5.50 28.15 -12.11
CA LEU A 120 5.34 27.85 -10.69
C LEU A 120 5.95 28.95 -9.79
N GLY A 121 7.09 29.53 -10.16
CA GLY A 121 7.73 30.58 -9.38
C GLY A 121 6.95 31.90 -9.40
N VAL A 122 6.44 32.30 -10.57
CA VAL A 122 5.77 33.60 -10.76
C VAL A 122 4.27 33.59 -10.40
N MET A 123 3.69 32.42 -10.09
CA MET A 123 2.35 32.34 -9.49
C MET A 123 2.24 33.03 -8.13
N ASP A 124 3.37 33.10 -7.41
CA ASP A 124 3.49 33.72 -6.09
C ASP A 124 4.04 35.15 -6.16
N LEU A 125 3.96 35.80 -7.32
CA LEU A 125 4.41 37.18 -7.47
C LEU A 125 3.74 38.10 -6.44
N ARG A 126 4.57 38.85 -5.71
CA ARG A 126 4.17 39.83 -4.71
C ARG A 126 4.96 41.12 -4.93
N THR A 127 4.28 42.26 -4.91
CA THR A 127 4.97 43.55 -4.99
C THR A 127 5.84 43.78 -3.75
N ILE A 128 7.02 44.35 -3.99
CA ILE A 128 7.88 44.94 -2.98
C ILE A 128 7.80 46.47 -3.08
N ALA A 129 8.01 47.04 -4.28
CA ALA A 129 8.03 48.49 -4.52
C ALA A 129 7.55 48.85 -5.94
N GLY A 130 7.10 50.10 -6.14
CA GLY A 130 6.62 50.62 -7.43
C GLY A 130 5.15 50.32 -7.73
N ASN A 131 4.82 50.09 -9.00
CA ASN A 131 3.42 49.93 -9.44
C ASN A 131 2.82 48.53 -9.16
N ASP A 132 1.99 48.43 -8.13
CA ASP A 132 1.23 47.22 -7.78
C ASP A 132 0.37 46.65 -8.91
N GLU A 133 -0.15 47.49 -9.80
CA GLU A 133 -1.01 47.07 -10.92
C GLU A 133 -0.25 46.19 -11.92
N LEU A 134 1.06 46.41 -12.09
CA LEU A 134 1.90 45.58 -12.96
C LEU A 134 1.98 44.14 -12.44
N VAL A 135 2.16 43.96 -11.13
CA VAL A 135 2.19 42.64 -10.50
C VAL A 135 0.82 41.99 -10.57
N ALA A 136 -0.24 42.71 -10.19
CA ALA A 136 -1.61 42.19 -10.20
C ALA A 136 -2.02 41.72 -11.61
N THR A 137 -1.76 42.53 -12.64
CA THR A 137 -2.06 42.21 -14.04
C THR A 137 -1.23 41.02 -14.54
N THR A 138 0.08 41.02 -14.25
CA THR A 138 0.98 39.93 -14.66
C THR A 138 0.54 38.61 -14.02
N ARG A 139 0.38 38.57 -12.70
CA ARG A 139 -0.06 37.38 -11.95
C ARG A 139 -1.44 36.91 -12.40
N GLY A 140 -2.39 37.83 -12.59
CA GLY A 140 -3.73 37.52 -13.08
C GLY A 140 -3.72 36.84 -14.44
N SER A 141 -2.92 37.34 -15.39
CA SER A 141 -2.78 36.76 -16.72
C SER A 141 -2.16 35.36 -16.71
N ILE A 142 -1.18 35.12 -15.84
CA ILE A 142 -0.50 33.82 -15.70
C ILE A 142 -1.43 32.79 -15.06
N LEU A 143 -2.19 33.17 -14.02
CA LEU A 143 -3.19 32.29 -13.42
C LEU A 143 -4.32 31.98 -14.40
N ALA A 144 -4.74 32.93 -15.23
CA ALA A 144 -5.71 32.69 -16.29
C ALA A 144 -5.20 31.67 -17.31
N ASP A 145 -3.95 31.81 -17.77
CA ASP A 145 -3.32 30.84 -18.68
C ASP A 145 -3.17 29.46 -18.05
N TRP A 146 -2.74 29.41 -16.79
CA TRP A 146 -2.61 28.17 -16.02
C TRP A 146 -3.93 27.41 -15.98
N ARG A 147 -5.02 28.10 -15.61
CA ARG A 147 -6.37 27.52 -15.56
C ARG A 147 -6.86 27.09 -16.94
N ALA A 148 -6.63 27.91 -17.96
CA ALA A 148 -7.00 27.58 -19.34
C ALA A 148 -6.27 26.33 -19.88
N GLN A 149 -5.06 26.06 -19.39
CA GLN A 149 -4.22 24.94 -19.82
C GLN A 149 -4.10 23.83 -18.77
N ALA A 150 -4.94 23.86 -17.73
CA ALA A 150 -4.75 23.11 -16.49
C ALA A 150 -4.52 21.61 -16.72
N LEU A 151 -5.34 20.94 -17.54
CA LEU A 151 -5.20 19.50 -17.85
C LEU A 151 -3.88 19.16 -18.56
N ARG A 152 -3.39 20.03 -19.44
CA ARG A 152 -2.10 19.81 -20.12
C ARG A 152 -0.94 20.04 -19.16
N ARG A 153 -1.02 21.13 -18.39
CA ARG A 153 0.02 21.51 -17.44
C ARG A 153 0.11 20.55 -16.25
N SER A 154 -0.99 19.92 -15.86
CA SER A 154 -0.97 18.88 -14.83
C SER A 154 -0.19 17.64 -15.27
N LEU A 155 -0.21 17.28 -16.56
CA LEU A 155 0.62 16.18 -17.09
C LEU A 155 2.11 16.52 -17.05
N GLU A 156 2.50 17.72 -17.51
CA GLU A 156 3.88 18.21 -17.41
C GLU A 156 4.35 18.28 -15.95
N LEU A 157 3.46 18.72 -15.05
CA LEU A 157 3.74 18.78 -13.61
C LEU A 157 3.92 17.40 -13.00
N ARG A 158 3.11 16.42 -13.40
CA ARG A 158 3.22 15.03 -12.96
C ARG A 158 4.56 14.42 -13.35
N GLU A 159 5.02 14.65 -14.58
CA GLU A 159 6.35 14.20 -15.05
C GLU A 159 7.49 14.86 -14.27
N LEU A 160 7.38 16.17 -13.99
CA LEU A 160 8.34 16.89 -13.17
C LEU A 160 8.42 16.33 -11.75
N VAL A 161 7.28 15.99 -11.14
CA VAL A 161 7.19 15.37 -9.82
C VAL A 161 7.80 13.97 -9.83
N ALA A 162 7.44 13.13 -10.81
CA ALA A 162 7.98 11.78 -10.93
C ALA A 162 9.51 11.78 -11.06
N THR A 163 10.06 12.62 -11.95
CA THR A 163 11.52 12.77 -12.15
C THR A 163 12.22 13.24 -10.87
N ARG A 164 11.60 14.14 -10.10
CA ARG A 164 12.16 14.61 -8.83
C ARG A 164 12.11 13.52 -7.76
N ARG A 165 11.00 12.79 -7.65
CA ARG A 165 10.84 11.68 -6.69
C ARG A 165 11.86 10.57 -6.95
N GLU A 166 12.09 10.21 -8.20
CA GLU A 166 13.10 9.20 -8.57
C GLU A 166 14.52 9.61 -8.13
N ARG A 167 14.88 10.89 -8.29
CA ARG A 167 16.22 11.41 -7.94
C ARG A 167 16.39 11.64 -6.43
N ALA A 168 15.40 12.24 -5.78
CA ALA A 168 15.50 12.72 -4.40
C ALA A 168 14.94 11.73 -3.37
N GLY A 169 14.21 10.70 -3.81
CA GLY A 169 13.52 9.74 -2.96
C GLY A 169 12.37 10.37 -2.16
N GLU A 170 11.86 9.60 -1.21
CA GLU A 170 10.81 10.03 -0.28
C GLU A 170 11.43 10.54 1.01
N LEU A 171 10.98 11.71 1.47
CA LEU A 171 11.53 12.36 2.65
C LEU A 171 11.32 11.47 3.89
N ALA A 172 10.13 10.93 4.05
CA ALA A 172 9.73 10.11 5.19
C ALA A 172 10.47 8.77 5.33
N GLN A 173 11.24 8.36 4.32
CA GLN A 173 11.94 7.07 4.30
C GLN A 173 13.46 7.21 4.40
N ARG A 174 13.99 8.44 4.53
CA ARG A 174 15.43 8.68 4.53
C ARG A 174 15.95 9.08 5.90
N ILE A 175 17.02 8.43 6.35
CA ILE A 175 17.76 8.79 7.56
C ILE A 175 18.34 10.21 7.45
N GLU A 176 18.83 10.58 6.26
CA GLU A 176 19.34 11.92 5.98
C GLU A 176 18.50 12.64 4.89
N PRO A 177 17.26 13.07 5.23
CA PRO A 177 16.32 13.58 4.25
C PRO A 177 16.70 14.97 3.72
N ASP A 178 16.39 15.24 2.45
CA ASP A 178 16.37 16.60 1.91
C ASP A 178 14.98 17.21 2.10
N LEU A 179 14.88 18.23 2.95
CA LEU A 179 13.59 18.84 3.32
C LEU A 179 12.93 19.60 2.16
N LYS A 180 13.70 19.96 1.13
CA LYS A 180 13.21 20.77 0.01
C LYS A 180 12.77 19.90 -1.16
N ASP A 181 13.65 19.01 -1.61
CA ASP A 181 13.51 18.34 -2.90
C ASP A 181 12.90 16.95 -2.84
N SER A 182 13.04 16.23 -1.72
CA SER A 182 12.43 14.91 -1.57
C SER A 182 10.90 14.96 -1.66
N TYR A 183 10.28 13.85 -2.07
CA TYR A 183 8.82 13.73 -2.14
C TYR A 183 8.21 13.84 -0.74
N GLY A 184 7.12 14.60 -0.61
CA GLY A 184 6.57 15.05 0.68
C GLY A 184 7.30 16.24 1.31
N GLY A 185 8.35 16.77 0.68
CA GLY A 185 9.09 17.95 1.15
C GLY A 185 8.46 19.29 0.73
N ILE A 186 9.19 20.39 0.98
CA ILE A 186 8.70 21.76 0.76
C ILE A 186 8.30 22.02 -0.71
N ARG A 187 9.00 21.45 -1.70
CA ARG A 187 8.60 21.61 -3.11
C ARG A 187 7.28 20.91 -3.45
N GLU A 188 6.88 19.89 -2.69
CA GLU A 188 5.58 19.23 -2.87
C GLU A 188 4.43 20.18 -2.51
N ALA A 189 4.61 21.04 -1.50
CA ALA A 189 3.64 22.10 -1.21
C ALA A 189 3.42 23.06 -2.40
N THR A 190 4.47 23.37 -3.17
CA THR A 190 4.33 24.16 -4.40
C THR A 190 3.47 23.44 -5.44
N VAL A 191 3.63 22.12 -5.59
CA VAL A 191 2.80 21.28 -6.47
C VAL A 191 1.34 21.34 -6.03
N ILE A 192 1.08 21.14 -4.73
CA ILE A 192 -0.26 21.20 -4.15
C ILE A 192 -0.91 22.56 -4.41
N ARG A 193 -0.20 23.67 -4.16
CA ARG A 193 -0.69 25.03 -4.44
C ARG A 193 -0.97 25.26 -5.92
N ALA A 194 -0.16 24.71 -6.82
CA ALA A 194 -0.37 24.80 -8.27
C ALA A 194 -1.61 24.02 -8.73
N LEU A 195 -1.81 22.81 -8.19
CA LEU A 195 -3.01 22.00 -8.43
C LEU A 195 -4.26 22.70 -7.90
N ALA A 196 -4.25 23.25 -6.69
CA ALA A 196 -5.36 24.04 -6.15
C ALA A 196 -5.65 25.28 -7.02
N SER A 197 -4.61 25.96 -7.51
CA SER A 197 -4.73 27.15 -8.38
C SER A 197 -5.33 26.85 -9.76
N SER A 198 -5.35 25.58 -10.18
CA SER A 198 -5.95 25.13 -11.43
C SER A 198 -7.49 25.14 -11.41
N TRP A 199 -8.11 25.16 -10.22
CA TRP A 199 -9.55 24.99 -10.00
C TRP A 199 -10.15 23.67 -10.51
N LEU A 200 -9.31 22.68 -10.86
CA LEU A 200 -9.78 21.35 -11.25
C LEU A 200 -10.08 20.46 -10.05
N VAL A 201 -9.37 20.66 -8.95
CA VAL A 201 -9.47 19.88 -7.72
C VAL A 201 -9.54 20.80 -6.52
N ASP A 202 -10.39 20.43 -5.57
CA ASP A 202 -10.42 21.08 -4.26
C ASP A 202 -9.42 20.39 -3.32
N ILE A 203 -8.67 21.19 -2.57
CA ILE A 203 -7.63 20.72 -1.65
C ILE A 203 -7.74 21.54 -0.35
N PRO A 204 -8.22 20.94 0.75
CA PRO A 204 -8.29 21.63 2.04
C PRO A 204 -6.91 22.09 2.50
N HIS A 205 -6.77 23.37 2.87
CA HIS A 205 -5.50 23.96 3.34
C HIS A 205 -5.13 23.55 4.77
N VAL A 206 -6.14 23.34 5.62
CA VAL A 206 -5.99 23.15 7.08
C VAL A 206 -5.18 21.89 7.42
N THR A 207 -5.14 20.89 6.54
CA THR A 207 -4.60 19.56 6.85
C THR A 207 -3.09 19.42 6.66
N TRP A 208 -2.40 20.35 5.99
CA TRP A 208 -0.98 20.20 5.64
C TRP A 208 -0.13 21.47 5.83
N ASP A 209 -0.73 22.65 6.07
CA ASP A 209 0.03 23.88 6.35
C ASP A 209 0.86 23.76 7.65
N GLN A 210 0.38 23.03 8.66
CA GLN A 210 1.14 22.76 9.89
C GLN A 210 2.38 21.90 9.59
N SER A 211 2.22 20.86 8.77
CA SER A 211 3.33 20.01 8.31
C SER A 211 4.36 20.82 7.52
N LEU A 212 3.91 21.70 6.61
CA LEU A 212 4.81 22.60 5.90
C LEU A 212 5.54 23.55 6.85
N SER A 213 4.84 24.13 7.83
CA SER A 213 5.45 25.01 8.82
C SER A 213 6.55 24.30 9.58
N LEU A 214 6.32 23.06 10.03
CA LEU A 214 7.35 22.26 10.72
C LEU A 214 8.58 22.06 9.82
N LEU A 215 8.39 21.66 8.55
CA LEU A 215 9.53 21.48 7.64
C LEU A 215 10.30 22.79 7.39
N LEU A 216 9.60 23.92 7.32
CA LEU A 216 10.23 25.24 7.21
C LEU A 216 10.98 25.63 8.50
N ASP A 217 10.43 25.31 9.67
CA ASP A 217 11.07 25.56 10.96
C ASP A 217 12.38 24.77 11.09
N VAL A 218 12.37 23.48 10.75
CA VAL A 218 13.58 22.65 10.73
C VAL A 218 14.60 23.18 9.71
N ARG A 219 14.14 23.60 8.52
CA ARG A 219 15.00 24.23 7.50
C ARG A 219 15.65 25.52 8.00
N ASP A 220 14.92 26.34 8.77
CA ASP A 220 15.47 27.57 9.34
C ASP A 220 16.58 27.27 10.36
N VAL A 221 16.42 26.23 11.18
CA VAL A 221 17.47 25.77 12.11
C VAL A 221 18.72 25.33 11.34
N LEU A 222 18.56 24.50 10.31
CA LEU A 222 19.69 24.05 9.47
C LEU A 222 20.43 25.24 8.86
N HIS A 223 19.70 26.23 8.32
CA HIS A 223 20.30 27.40 7.68
C HIS A 223 21.07 28.28 8.68
N ARG A 224 20.59 28.41 9.93
CA ARG A 224 21.28 29.13 11.01
C ARG A 224 22.59 28.47 11.40
N GLN A 225 22.61 27.14 11.50
CA GLN A 225 23.82 26.36 11.77
C GLN A 225 24.77 26.29 10.58
N GLY A 226 24.32 26.81 9.44
CA GLY A 226 25.10 26.94 8.25
C GLY A 226 25.14 25.72 7.35
N LEU A 227 24.13 24.88 7.48
CA LEU A 227 23.88 23.71 6.66
C LEU A 227 22.98 24.06 5.47
N GLY A 228 22.79 23.08 4.58
CA GLY A 228 21.90 23.17 3.43
C GLY A 228 20.45 22.83 3.78
N ASN A 229 19.74 22.18 2.85
CA ASN A 229 18.37 21.68 3.10
C ASN A 229 18.35 20.20 3.53
N ARG A 230 19.52 19.56 3.64
CA ARG A 230 19.64 18.16 4.06
C ARG A 230 19.87 18.09 5.56
N LEU A 231 19.04 17.31 6.25
CA LEU A 231 19.21 16.98 7.65
C LEU A 231 20.19 15.80 7.79
N VAL A 232 21.48 16.10 7.84
CA VAL A 232 22.55 15.09 7.93
C VAL A 232 22.62 14.49 9.33
N LEU A 233 23.06 13.24 9.44
CA LEU A 233 23.05 12.47 10.68
C LEU A 233 23.77 13.19 11.81
N GLN A 234 24.90 13.85 11.52
CA GLN A 234 25.72 14.52 12.53
C GLN A 234 25.06 15.77 13.11
N SER A 235 24.07 16.37 12.42
CA SER A 235 23.38 17.57 12.88
C SER A 235 22.05 17.29 13.57
N GLN A 236 21.58 16.04 13.59
CA GLN A 236 20.21 15.75 14.02
C GLN A 236 19.96 16.06 15.49
N ASP A 237 20.90 15.73 16.38
CA ASP A 237 20.78 16.04 17.81
C ASP A 237 20.80 17.56 18.06
N ASP A 238 21.73 18.29 17.44
CA ASP A 238 21.81 19.75 17.55
C ASP A 238 20.55 20.46 17.02
N VAL A 239 19.97 19.94 15.93
CA VAL A 239 18.71 20.45 15.36
C VAL A 239 17.53 20.11 16.26
N ALA A 240 17.52 18.91 16.87
CA ALA A 240 16.47 18.51 17.80
C ALA A 240 16.46 19.42 19.03
N GLU A 241 17.62 19.67 19.63
CA GLU A 241 17.78 20.59 20.75
C GLU A 241 17.29 22.00 20.38
N ALA A 242 17.70 22.51 19.22
CA ALA A 242 17.29 23.84 18.75
C ALA A 242 15.78 23.94 18.41
N MET A 243 15.12 22.81 18.12
CA MET A 243 13.67 22.69 17.93
C MET A 243 12.92 22.43 19.25
N GLY A 244 13.64 22.26 20.38
CA GLY A 244 13.05 21.94 21.68
C GLY A 244 12.52 20.51 21.78
N LEU A 245 13.06 19.59 20.99
CA LEU A 245 12.69 18.17 20.98
C LEU A 245 13.66 17.35 21.85
N PRO A 246 13.22 16.20 22.40
CA PRO A 246 14.04 15.39 23.31
C PRO A 246 15.33 14.84 22.68
N ASP A 247 15.26 14.41 21.42
CA ASP A 247 16.35 13.73 20.71
C ASP A 247 16.16 13.76 19.18
N ALA A 248 17.19 13.33 18.45
CA ALA A 248 17.16 13.17 17.00
C ALA A 248 16.02 12.26 16.50
N ASP A 249 15.66 11.22 17.24
CA ASP A 249 14.62 10.27 16.81
C ASP A 249 13.23 10.93 16.84
N SER A 250 12.97 11.75 17.86
CA SER A 250 11.77 12.58 17.98
C SER A 250 11.68 13.63 16.88
N LEU A 251 12.82 14.25 16.52
CA LEU A 251 12.93 15.16 15.38
C LEU A 251 12.60 14.46 14.06
N LEU A 252 13.29 13.37 13.76
CA LEU A 252 13.09 12.62 12.51
C LEU A 252 11.66 12.12 12.39
N ARG A 253 11.10 11.55 13.46
CA ARG A 253 9.70 11.11 13.48
C ARG A 253 8.72 12.23 13.15
N SER A 254 8.91 13.41 13.74
CA SER A 254 8.06 14.58 13.47
C SER A 254 8.18 15.05 12.02
N VAL A 255 9.40 15.06 11.48
CA VAL A 255 9.70 15.37 10.08
C VAL A 255 9.07 14.36 9.13
N TYR A 256 9.14 13.07 9.44
CA TYR A 256 8.54 11.99 8.64
C TYR A 256 7.02 12.07 8.61
N LEU A 257 6.37 12.29 9.76
CA LEU A 257 4.92 12.44 9.84
C LEU A 257 4.43 13.66 9.04
N ALA A 258 5.13 14.80 9.14
CA ALA A 258 4.83 15.98 8.34
C ALA A 258 4.97 15.70 6.83
N ALA A 259 6.03 15.02 6.42
CA ALA A 259 6.26 14.69 5.02
C ALA A 259 5.25 13.67 4.47
N ARG A 260 4.89 12.63 5.23
CA ARG A 260 3.85 11.67 4.86
C ARG A 260 2.52 12.37 4.64
N GLN A 261 2.14 13.30 5.52
CA GLN A 261 0.91 14.06 5.37
C GLN A 261 0.89 14.92 4.10
N ILE A 262 2.00 15.60 3.77
CA ILE A 262 2.12 16.39 2.54
C ILE A 262 2.05 15.48 1.31
N ALA A 263 2.77 14.36 1.32
CA ALA A 263 2.75 13.37 0.24
C ALA A 263 1.33 12.83 0.02
N TYR A 264 0.64 12.42 1.10
CA TYR A 264 -0.72 11.92 1.05
C TYR A 264 -1.70 12.93 0.45
N VAL A 265 -1.63 14.20 0.85
CA VAL A 265 -2.46 15.27 0.26
C VAL A 265 -2.16 15.46 -1.23
N SER A 266 -0.89 15.37 -1.65
CA SER A 266 -0.50 15.42 -3.07
C SER A 266 -1.11 14.25 -3.84
N ASP A 267 -0.99 13.02 -3.34
CA ASP A 267 -1.55 11.82 -3.96
C ASP A 267 -3.08 11.89 -4.08
N GLN A 268 -3.78 12.36 -3.04
CA GLN A 268 -5.24 12.58 -3.11
C GLN A 268 -5.63 13.63 -4.16
N ALA A 269 -4.85 14.70 -4.30
CA ALA A 269 -5.09 15.71 -5.34
C ALA A 269 -4.94 15.12 -6.75
N TRP A 270 -3.92 14.29 -6.98
CA TRP A 270 -3.75 13.58 -8.24
C TRP A 270 -4.88 12.59 -8.53
N LEU A 271 -5.33 11.83 -7.53
CA LEU A 271 -6.46 10.90 -7.67
C LEU A 271 -7.76 11.63 -8.04
N ARG A 272 -8.04 12.78 -7.43
CA ARG A 272 -9.20 13.62 -7.78
C ARG A 272 -9.13 14.11 -9.22
N LEU A 273 -7.94 14.49 -9.69
CA LEU A 273 -7.72 14.92 -11.06
C LEU A 273 -7.98 13.78 -12.05
N ASP A 274 -7.43 12.58 -11.79
CA ASP A 274 -7.65 11.41 -12.64
C ASP A 274 -9.13 11.02 -12.72
N ARG A 275 -9.88 11.21 -11.61
CA ARG A 275 -11.33 11.00 -11.58
C ARG A 275 -12.07 11.96 -12.53
N LEU A 276 -11.67 13.23 -12.56
CA LEU A 276 -12.25 14.24 -13.42
C LEU A 276 -12.01 13.91 -14.91
N GLU A 277 -10.79 13.48 -15.26
CA GLU A 277 -10.44 13.06 -16.61
C GLU A 277 -11.26 11.82 -17.06
N ARG A 278 -11.39 10.82 -16.19
CA ARG A 278 -12.21 9.62 -16.45
C ARG A 278 -13.68 9.99 -16.72
N ARG A 279 -14.28 10.85 -15.89
CA ARG A 279 -15.67 11.30 -16.06
C ARG A 279 -15.89 12.09 -17.36
N SER A 280 -14.94 12.95 -17.73
CA SER A 280 -15.00 13.71 -18.99
C SER A 280 -15.04 12.77 -20.20
N THR A 281 -14.18 11.74 -20.19
CA THR A 281 -14.13 10.73 -21.25
C THR A 281 -15.39 9.85 -21.27
N ALA A 282 -15.83 9.35 -20.11
CA ALA A 282 -17.01 8.48 -20.00
C ALA A 282 -18.31 9.17 -20.45
N ARG A 283 -18.50 10.46 -20.09
CA ARG A 283 -19.66 11.25 -20.52
C ARG A 283 -19.73 11.44 -22.03
N ARG A 284 -18.58 11.56 -22.71
CA ARG A 284 -18.53 11.68 -24.18
C ARG A 284 -18.93 10.39 -24.90
N ILE A 285 -18.70 9.23 -24.28
CA ILE A 285 -18.87 7.92 -24.93
C ILE A 285 -20.23 7.29 -24.61
N VAL A 286 -20.66 7.29 -23.34
CA VAL A 286 -21.76 6.41 -22.90
C VAL A 286 -23.02 7.17 -22.43
N GLY A 287 -22.97 8.49 -22.25
CA GLY A 287 -24.17 9.29 -21.95
C GLY A 287 -25.04 8.70 -20.82
N GLY A 288 -24.50 8.50 -19.62
CA GLY A 288 -25.23 7.86 -18.52
C GLY A 288 -24.67 8.16 -17.13
N ALA A 289 -25.48 7.89 -16.10
CA ALA A 289 -25.06 7.97 -14.70
C ALA A 289 -23.95 6.95 -14.38
N PRO A 290 -23.05 7.21 -13.42
CA PRO A 290 -21.97 6.30 -13.09
C PRO A 290 -22.52 4.95 -12.63
N ARG A 291 -22.13 3.88 -13.33
CA ARG A 291 -22.49 2.50 -12.98
C ARG A 291 -21.80 2.14 -11.66
N ARG A 292 -22.57 1.54 -10.74
CA ARG A 292 -22.06 0.98 -9.48
C ARG A 292 -21.96 -0.52 -9.65
N THR A 293 -20.77 -1.07 -9.41
CA THR A 293 -20.53 -2.51 -9.51
C THR A 293 -20.16 -3.02 -8.12
N PRO A 294 -20.88 -4.00 -7.56
CA PRO A 294 -20.49 -4.64 -6.30
C PRO A 294 -19.12 -5.30 -6.43
N VAL A 295 -18.28 -5.15 -5.41
CA VAL A 295 -16.93 -5.74 -5.36
C VAL A 295 -16.74 -6.62 -4.13
N ALA A 296 -17.41 -6.30 -3.03
CA ALA A 296 -17.51 -7.16 -1.86
C ALA A 296 -18.82 -6.84 -1.13
N ASN A 297 -19.22 -7.68 -0.16
CA ASN A 297 -20.42 -7.42 0.62
C ASN A 297 -20.36 -6.02 1.28
N GLY A 298 -21.35 -5.18 0.99
CA GLY A 298 -21.43 -3.80 1.45
C GLY A 298 -20.56 -2.77 0.70
N LEU A 299 -19.85 -3.18 -0.35
CA LEU A 299 -18.87 -2.37 -1.07
C LEU A 299 -19.11 -2.36 -2.58
N VAL A 300 -19.05 -1.18 -3.17
CA VAL A 300 -19.26 -0.95 -4.60
C VAL A 300 -18.16 -0.09 -5.19
N VAL A 301 -17.80 -0.33 -6.44
CA VAL A 301 -16.93 0.58 -7.20
C VAL A 301 -17.79 1.53 -8.01
N SER A 302 -17.44 2.81 -7.96
CA SER A 302 -18.03 3.86 -8.77
C SER A 302 -16.99 4.92 -9.10
N ASP A 303 -16.92 5.34 -10.36
CA ASP A 303 -15.91 6.28 -10.88
C ASP A 303 -14.45 5.86 -10.65
N GLY A 304 -14.20 4.55 -10.52
CA GLY A 304 -12.86 3.98 -10.30
C GLY A 304 -12.39 4.06 -8.84
N GLU A 305 -13.31 4.18 -7.88
CA GLU A 305 -13.01 4.19 -6.45
C GLU A 305 -13.94 3.26 -5.69
N LEU A 306 -13.45 2.72 -4.57
CA LEU A 306 -14.22 1.87 -3.69
C LEU A 306 -15.07 2.71 -2.72
N GLN A 307 -16.37 2.45 -2.73
CA GLN A 307 -17.39 3.16 -1.97
C GLN A 307 -18.20 2.19 -1.10
N ILE A 308 -18.62 2.65 0.08
CA ILE A 308 -19.61 1.93 0.88
C ILE A 308 -20.97 2.01 0.18
N ALA A 309 -21.70 0.88 0.12
CA ALA A 309 -23.06 0.85 -0.40
C ALA A 309 -24.00 1.71 0.46
N ARG A 310 -25.11 2.18 -0.13
CA ARG A 310 -25.95 3.24 0.49
C ARG A 310 -26.70 2.78 1.75
N ASP A 311 -27.01 1.50 1.80
CA ASP A 311 -27.84 0.80 2.76
C ASP A 311 -27.03 0.12 3.88
N VAL A 312 -25.70 0.23 3.82
CA VAL A 312 -24.81 -0.35 4.83
C VAL A 312 -24.70 0.58 6.03
N ASP A 313 -24.99 0.04 7.22
CA ASP A 313 -24.69 0.65 8.50
C ASP A 313 -23.30 0.20 8.98
N VAL A 314 -22.35 1.13 8.95
CA VAL A 314 -20.94 0.90 9.31
C VAL A 314 -20.80 0.49 10.77
N SER A 315 -21.64 1.03 11.66
CA SER A 315 -21.55 0.75 13.11
C SER A 315 -21.97 -0.68 13.47
N SER A 316 -22.74 -1.33 12.59
CA SER A 316 -23.23 -2.70 12.77
C SER A 316 -22.34 -3.77 12.13
N ASP A 317 -21.39 -3.39 11.27
CA ASP A 317 -20.50 -4.29 10.53
C ASP A 317 -19.03 -4.04 10.92
N PRO A 318 -18.52 -4.64 12.01
CA PRO A 318 -17.13 -4.45 12.44
C PRO A 318 -16.09 -4.98 11.43
N GLY A 319 -16.51 -5.85 10.50
CA GLY A 319 -15.65 -6.39 9.45
C GLY A 319 -15.43 -5.45 8.27
N LEU A 320 -16.28 -4.42 8.11
CA LEU A 320 -16.33 -3.59 6.91
C LEU A 320 -15.00 -2.87 6.61
N VAL A 321 -14.27 -2.41 7.63
CA VAL A 321 -12.99 -1.70 7.44
C VAL A 321 -11.95 -2.61 6.78
N LEU A 322 -11.73 -3.80 7.35
CA LEU A 322 -10.76 -4.75 6.82
C LEU A 322 -11.20 -5.30 5.47
N ARG A 323 -12.51 -5.54 5.29
CA ARG A 323 -13.09 -5.96 4.01
C ARG A 323 -12.88 -4.90 2.91
N ALA A 324 -13.07 -3.61 3.24
CA ALA A 324 -12.82 -2.50 2.33
C ALA A 324 -11.34 -2.36 1.99
N ALA A 325 -10.47 -2.52 2.99
CA ALA A 325 -9.02 -2.48 2.80
C ALA A 325 -8.55 -3.61 1.85
N ALA A 326 -8.97 -4.85 2.10
CA ALA A 326 -8.66 -6.00 1.26
C ALA A 326 -9.13 -5.81 -0.19
N ALA A 327 -10.41 -5.45 -0.37
CA ALA A 327 -10.98 -5.22 -1.70
C ALA A 327 -10.29 -4.06 -2.44
N SER A 328 -9.91 -2.99 -1.72
CA SER A 328 -9.17 -1.86 -2.29
C SER A 328 -7.78 -2.28 -2.78
N ALA A 329 -7.05 -3.03 -1.96
CA ALA A 329 -5.70 -3.48 -2.25
C ALA A 329 -5.65 -4.48 -3.42
N GLN A 330 -6.56 -5.45 -3.45
CA GLN A 330 -6.59 -6.52 -4.45
C GLN A 330 -7.04 -6.05 -5.83
N HIS A 331 -8.05 -5.19 -5.89
CA HIS A 331 -8.60 -4.72 -7.15
C HIS A 331 -7.98 -3.40 -7.63
N HIS A 332 -7.03 -2.84 -6.87
CA HIS A 332 -6.35 -1.58 -7.13
C HIS A 332 -7.33 -0.40 -7.34
N TYR A 333 -8.41 -0.39 -6.56
CA TYR A 333 -9.33 0.74 -6.49
C TYR A 333 -9.05 1.52 -5.22
N PRO A 334 -8.64 2.80 -5.30
CA PRO A 334 -8.43 3.60 -4.10
C PRO A 334 -9.75 3.74 -3.32
N LEU A 335 -9.64 3.73 -1.99
CA LEU A 335 -10.77 4.06 -1.12
C LEU A 335 -11.21 5.50 -1.39
N ALA A 336 -12.51 5.70 -1.65
CA ALA A 336 -13.03 7.05 -1.78
C ALA A 336 -12.87 7.81 -0.46
N GLU A 337 -12.54 9.10 -0.52
CA GLU A 337 -12.39 9.96 0.67
C GLU A 337 -13.61 9.92 1.60
N ALA A 338 -14.82 9.92 1.02
CA ALA A 338 -16.07 9.80 1.78
C ALA A 338 -16.18 8.44 2.49
N THR A 339 -15.67 7.36 1.90
CA THR A 339 -15.57 6.04 2.53
C THR A 339 -14.65 6.11 3.74
N VAL A 340 -13.42 6.60 3.56
CA VAL A 340 -12.42 6.68 4.64
C VAL A 340 -12.93 7.55 5.79
N THR A 341 -13.53 8.71 5.48
CA THR A 341 -14.11 9.61 6.48
C THR A 341 -15.21 8.91 7.27
N ARG A 342 -16.12 8.21 6.59
CA ARG A 342 -17.22 7.50 7.21
C ARG A 342 -16.73 6.34 8.08
N LEU A 343 -15.79 5.53 7.59
CA LEU A 343 -15.15 4.45 8.36
C LEU A 343 -14.45 5.00 9.60
N SER A 344 -13.70 6.09 9.48
CA SER A 344 -13.01 6.72 10.62
C SER A 344 -13.99 7.15 11.71
N ALA A 345 -15.12 7.73 11.31
CA ALA A 345 -16.14 8.24 12.24
C ALA A 345 -17.06 7.16 12.85
N GLU A 346 -17.46 6.14 12.07
CA GLU A 346 -18.55 5.22 12.43
C GLU A 346 -18.08 3.79 12.76
N ALA A 347 -16.91 3.36 12.29
CA ALA A 347 -16.49 1.96 12.48
C ALA A 347 -16.18 1.66 13.95
N ASP A 348 -16.57 0.47 14.39
CA ASP A 348 -16.19 -0.09 15.69
C ASP A 348 -15.22 -1.25 15.51
N PHE A 349 -14.30 -1.42 16.47
CA PHE A 349 -13.31 -2.49 16.46
C PHE A 349 -13.51 -3.37 17.70
N PRO A 350 -14.04 -4.59 17.54
CA PRO A 350 -14.30 -5.46 18.67
C PRO A 350 -12.99 -5.90 19.34
N ASN A 351 -13.07 -6.20 20.64
CA ASN A 351 -11.93 -6.72 21.43
C ASN A 351 -11.41 -8.08 20.93
N GLN A 352 -12.24 -8.81 20.17
CA GLN A 352 -11.86 -10.04 19.50
C GLN A 352 -12.43 -10.03 18.09
N TRP A 353 -11.57 -10.26 17.11
CA TRP A 353 -11.94 -10.29 15.70
C TRP A 353 -12.75 -11.55 15.36
N THR A 354 -13.61 -11.41 14.37
CA THR A 354 -14.27 -12.56 13.73
C THR A 354 -13.32 -13.26 12.75
N PRO A 355 -13.59 -14.52 12.36
CA PRO A 355 -12.82 -15.19 11.31
C PRO A 355 -12.80 -14.39 10.00
N GLU A 356 -13.90 -13.76 9.61
CA GLU A 356 -13.96 -12.84 8.48
C GLU A 356 -12.94 -11.69 8.58
N MET A 357 -12.86 -11.04 9.74
CA MET A 357 -11.95 -9.91 9.95
C MET A 357 -10.51 -10.38 9.76
N LEU A 358 -10.14 -11.50 10.37
CA LEU A 358 -8.82 -12.10 10.21
C LEU A 358 -8.55 -12.47 8.75
N GLY A 359 -9.51 -13.09 8.06
CA GLY A 359 -9.40 -13.43 6.65
C GLY A 359 -9.18 -12.19 5.77
N SER A 360 -9.96 -11.12 5.99
CA SER A 360 -9.82 -9.85 5.28
C SER A 360 -8.48 -9.18 5.57
N PHE A 361 -7.97 -9.27 6.79
CA PHE A 361 -6.65 -8.77 7.16
C PHE A 361 -5.53 -9.53 6.44
N VAL A 362 -5.59 -10.87 6.41
CA VAL A 362 -4.64 -11.69 5.65
C VAL A 362 -4.72 -11.38 4.14
N SER A 363 -5.93 -11.23 3.60
CA SER A 363 -6.17 -10.81 2.21
C SER A 363 -5.58 -9.44 1.89
N LEU A 364 -5.66 -8.48 2.82
CA LEU A 364 -5.01 -7.18 2.69
C LEU A 364 -3.49 -7.35 2.63
N LEU A 365 -2.87 -8.09 3.57
CA LEU A 365 -1.42 -8.27 3.60
C LEU A 365 -0.89 -9.06 2.39
N GLY A 366 -1.69 -10.00 1.88
CA GLY A 366 -1.38 -10.81 0.71
C GLY A 366 -1.55 -10.10 -0.64
N ALA A 367 -2.14 -8.89 -0.67
CA ALA A 367 -2.43 -8.16 -1.90
C ALA A 367 -1.19 -7.53 -2.58
N GLY A 368 0.02 -7.75 -2.03
CA GLY A 368 1.26 -7.25 -2.60
C GLY A 368 1.32 -5.71 -2.61
N PRO A 369 1.83 -5.06 -3.67
CA PRO A 369 2.04 -3.62 -3.70
C PRO A 369 0.80 -2.77 -3.37
N GLY A 370 -0.41 -3.25 -3.70
CA GLY A 370 -1.67 -2.56 -3.40
C GLY A 370 -1.91 -2.31 -1.90
N THR A 371 -1.28 -3.10 -1.03
CA THR A 371 -1.34 -2.97 0.44
C THR A 371 -0.82 -1.63 0.93
N THR A 372 0.21 -1.10 0.27
CA THR A 372 0.94 0.11 0.68
C THR A 372 0.02 1.32 0.82
N ASP A 373 -0.66 1.67 -0.26
CA ASP A 373 -1.43 2.92 -0.33
C ASP A 373 -2.68 2.83 0.53
N VAL A 374 -3.23 1.62 0.67
CA VAL A 374 -4.39 1.35 1.53
C VAL A 374 -4.05 1.54 2.99
N ILE A 375 -2.96 0.93 3.48
CA ILE A 375 -2.51 1.12 4.86
C ILE A 375 -2.15 2.59 5.11
N GLU A 376 -1.46 3.26 4.17
CA GLU A 376 -1.17 4.69 4.30
C GLU A 376 -2.45 5.51 4.47
N GLY A 377 -3.46 5.29 3.63
CA GLY A 377 -4.75 5.99 3.75
C GLY A 377 -5.49 5.73 5.06
N LEU A 378 -5.47 4.49 5.56
CA LEU A 378 -6.08 4.15 6.85
C LEU A 378 -5.29 4.73 8.03
N ASP A 379 -3.97 4.77 7.95
CA ASP A 379 -3.10 5.36 8.98
C ASP A 379 -3.27 6.88 9.05
N GLN A 380 -3.35 7.57 7.91
CA GLN A 380 -3.63 9.01 7.86
C GLN A 380 -5.02 9.35 8.44
N ALA A 381 -5.98 8.45 8.29
CA ALA A 381 -7.32 8.58 8.88
C ALA A 381 -7.40 8.16 10.37
N GLY A 382 -6.28 7.74 10.97
CA GLY A 382 -6.21 7.24 12.36
C GLY A 382 -6.88 5.87 12.56
N ILE A 383 -7.31 5.21 11.48
CA ILE A 383 -7.99 3.91 11.52
C ILE A 383 -6.99 2.79 11.81
N TRP A 384 -5.79 2.85 11.21
CA TRP A 384 -4.80 1.77 11.31
C TRP A 384 -4.34 1.51 12.76
N VAL A 385 -4.10 2.57 13.53
CA VAL A 385 -3.75 2.47 14.96
C VAL A 385 -4.90 1.87 15.79
N ARG A 386 -6.15 2.00 15.35
CA ARG A 386 -7.29 1.34 16.03
C ARG A 386 -7.35 -0.16 15.74
N ILE A 387 -6.88 -0.59 14.55
CA ILE A 387 -6.75 -2.01 14.17
C ILE A 387 -5.57 -2.64 14.93
N ILE A 388 -4.43 -1.95 14.99
CA ILE A 388 -3.20 -2.41 15.63
C ILE A 388 -2.69 -1.31 16.60
N PRO A 389 -3.16 -1.28 17.86
CA PRO A 389 -2.77 -0.25 18.83
C PRO A 389 -1.26 -0.16 19.07
N GLU A 390 -0.55 -1.28 19.02
CA GLU A 390 0.90 -1.35 19.20
C GLU A 390 1.67 -0.61 18.08
N TRP A 391 1.01 -0.34 16.95
CA TRP A 391 1.55 0.43 15.83
C TRP A 391 1.91 1.86 16.20
N GLU A 392 1.18 2.47 17.15
CA GLU A 392 1.37 3.88 17.48
C GLU A 392 2.81 4.21 17.85
N ILE A 393 3.53 3.29 18.50
CA ILE A 393 4.90 3.54 18.95
C ILE A 393 5.92 3.37 17.81
N ILE A 394 5.66 2.48 16.85
CA ILE A 394 6.55 2.27 15.70
C ILE A 394 6.21 3.16 14.50
N ARG A 395 5.06 3.84 14.51
CA ARG A 395 4.59 4.73 13.43
C ARG A 395 5.61 5.82 13.09
N SER A 396 6.24 5.73 11.92
CA SER A 396 7.33 6.59 11.47
C SER A 396 8.52 6.64 12.45
N ALA A 397 8.75 5.56 13.19
CA ALA A 397 9.96 5.41 13.99
C ALA A 397 11.19 5.30 13.07
N PRO A 398 12.24 6.11 13.27
CA PRO A 398 13.47 6.04 12.49
C PRO A 398 14.22 4.72 12.69
N GLN A 399 14.94 4.27 11.66
CA GLN A 399 15.91 3.19 11.77
C GLN A 399 17.32 3.78 11.63
N ARG A 400 18.20 3.57 12.62
CA ARG A 400 19.54 4.18 12.63
C ARG A 400 20.57 3.44 11.77
N ASP A 401 20.33 2.18 11.44
CA ASP A 401 21.24 1.43 10.58
C ASP A 401 21.05 1.86 9.11
N PRO A 402 22.10 2.37 8.43
CA PRO A 402 22.02 2.85 7.05
C PRO A 402 21.64 1.76 6.03
N VAL A 403 21.66 0.48 6.40
CA VAL A 403 21.18 -0.59 5.50
C VAL A 403 19.66 -0.56 5.33
N HIS A 404 18.91 0.02 6.27
CA HIS A 404 17.46 0.09 6.17
C HIS A 404 17.01 1.21 5.22
N THR A 405 16.16 0.82 4.27
CA THR A 405 15.57 1.75 3.29
C THR A 405 14.36 2.50 3.85
N PHE A 406 13.74 2.01 4.92
CA PHE A 406 12.43 2.47 5.40
C PHE A 406 12.41 2.73 6.90
N THR A 407 11.48 3.60 7.31
CA THR A 407 11.02 3.68 8.72
C THR A 407 10.48 2.34 9.21
N VAL A 408 10.43 2.11 10.52
CA VAL A 408 10.03 0.79 11.09
C VAL A 408 8.65 0.36 10.59
N ASP A 409 7.65 1.23 10.69
CA ASP A 409 6.29 0.96 10.22
C ASP A 409 6.24 0.64 8.72
N ARG A 410 6.91 1.45 7.89
CA ARG A 410 6.96 1.22 6.45
C ARG A 410 7.70 -0.07 6.11
N HIS A 411 8.77 -0.38 6.84
CA HIS A 411 9.52 -1.63 6.70
C HIS A 411 8.63 -2.84 6.95
N LEU A 412 7.84 -2.86 8.04
CA LEU A 412 6.90 -3.95 8.32
C LEU A 412 5.88 -4.17 7.20
N VAL A 413 5.31 -3.09 6.65
CA VAL A 413 4.41 -3.18 5.49
C VAL A 413 5.14 -3.76 4.29
N MET A 414 6.35 -3.29 3.99
CA MET A 414 7.13 -3.78 2.85
C MET A 414 7.57 -5.24 3.03
N THR A 415 7.89 -5.67 4.26
CA THR A 415 8.19 -7.07 4.58
C THR A 415 6.97 -7.94 4.32
N ALA A 416 5.75 -7.51 4.69
CA ALA A 416 4.51 -8.22 4.33
C ALA A 416 4.28 -8.27 2.80
N VAL A 417 4.54 -7.17 2.09
CA VAL A 417 4.46 -7.13 0.61
C VAL A 417 5.45 -8.09 -0.05
N HIS A 418 6.67 -8.21 0.47
CA HIS A 418 7.64 -9.19 -0.04
C HIS A 418 7.29 -10.62 0.36
N ALA A 419 6.74 -10.81 1.57
CA ALA A 419 6.25 -12.10 2.04
C ALA A 419 5.09 -12.63 1.20
N SER A 420 4.26 -11.73 0.63
CA SER A 420 3.17 -12.12 -0.27
C SER A 420 3.65 -12.85 -1.53
N GLN A 421 4.92 -12.70 -1.92
CA GLN A 421 5.51 -13.44 -3.04
C GLN A 421 5.80 -14.91 -2.71
N TYR A 422 5.82 -15.26 -1.42
CA TYR A 422 6.20 -16.58 -0.91
C TYR A 422 5.01 -17.36 -0.33
N THR A 423 3.78 -16.87 -0.48
CA THR A 423 2.57 -17.55 0.02
C THR A 423 2.38 -18.95 -0.58
N ARG A 424 2.87 -19.17 -1.80
CA ARG A 424 2.89 -20.47 -2.48
C ARG A 424 3.92 -21.44 -1.91
N ASP A 425 4.89 -20.93 -1.17
CA ASP A 425 6.01 -21.71 -0.69
C ASP A 425 5.83 -22.27 0.72
N VAL A 426 4.84 -21.77 1.47
CA VAL A 426 4.58 -22.18 2.85
C VAL A 426 3.22 -22.87 3.00
N ARG A 427 3.06 -23.72 4.02
CA ARG A 427 1.76 -24.33 4.38
C ARG A 427 0.78 -23.34 5.04
N ARG A 428 1.32 -22.36 5.78
CA ARG A 428 0.56 -21.35 6.52
C ARG A 428 0.84 -19.93 6.02
N PRO A 429 0.34 -19.55 4.82
CA PRO A 429 0.57 -18.22 4.26
C PRO A 429 -0.04 -17.11 5.12
N ASP A 430 -1.12 -17.39 5.85
CA ASP A 430 -1.69 -16.51 6.86
C ASP A 430 -0.68 -16.14 7.95
N LEU A 431 -0.03 -17.14 8.56
CA LEU A 431 0.93 -16.90 9.63
C LEU A 431 2.23 -16.27 9.12
N LEU A 432 2.63 -16.56 7.87
CA LEU A 432 3.76 -15.87 7.23
C LEU A 432 3.46 -14.36 7.09
N LEU A 433 2.28 -14.00 6.58
CA LEU A 433 1.90 -12.60 6.35
C LEU A 433 1.73 -11.83 7.66
N ILE A 434 1.06 -12.43 8.65
CA ILE A 434 0.91 -11.83 9.98
C ILE A 434 2.28 -11.71 10.66
N GLY A 435 3.09 -12.77 10.62
CA GLY A 435 4.45 -12.77 11.16
C GLY A 435 5.33 -11.70 10.52
N ALA A 436 5.24 -11.51 9.20
CA ALA A 436 5.95 -10.47 8.46
C ALA A 436 5.61 -9.05 8.94
N LEU A 437 4.33 -8.77 9.17
CA LEU A 437 3.91 -7.47 9.70
C LEU A 437 4.34 -7.28 11.17
N LEU A 438 4.44 -8.35 11.95
CA LEU A 438 4.65 -8.25 13.41
C LEU A 438 6.10 -8.49 13.86
N HIS A 439 6.99 -9.00 12.99
CA HIS A 439 8.32 -9.49 13.40
C HIS A 439 9.14 -8.46 14.18
N ASP A 440 8.97 -7.18 13.87
CA ASP A 440 9.72 -6.06 14.42
C ASP A 440 8.86 -5.10 15.29
N ILE A 441 7.67 -5.54 15.72
CA ILE A 441 6.72 -4.74 16.51
C ILE A 441 7.29 -4.29 17.88
N GLY A 442 8.36 -4.95 18.34
CA GLY A 442 9.10 -4.63 19.56
C GLY A 442 10.07 -3.45 19.42
N LYS A 443 10.36 -2.95 18.21
CA LYS A 443 11.25 -1.80 17.99
C LYS A 443 10.69 -0.51 18.62
N ALA A 444 11.57 0.44 18.90
CA ALA A 444 11.25 1.74 19.55
C ALA A 444 10.70 1.64 20.99
N ARG A 445 10.88 0.52 21.68
CA ARG A 445 10.41 0.28 23.06
C ARG A 445 11.52 0.12 24.11
N GLY A 446 12.78 0.20 23.67
CA GLY A 446 13.95 -0.11 24.49
C GLY A 446 14.13 -1.62 24.70
N GLY A 447 15.35 -2.04 25.06
CA GLY A 447 15.68 -3.46 25.21
C GLY A 447 15.87 -4.21 23.88
N ASP A 448 15.90 -5.53 23.96
CA ASP A 448 15.96 -6.41 22.79
C ASP A 448 14.56 -6.52 22.15
N HIS A 449 14.43 -5.99 20.93
CA HIS A 449 13.16 -5.92 20.20
C HIS A 449 12.55 -7.29 19.91
N CYS A 450 13.36 -8.35 19.74
CA CYS A 450 12.88 -9.72 19.57
C CYS A 450 12.18 -10.21 20.84
N VAL A 451 12.72 -9.85 22.02
CA VAL A 451 12.12 -10.20 23.32
C VAL A 451 10.82 -9.42 23.51
N VAL A 452 10.88 -8.09 23.38
CA VAL A 452 9.73 -7.22 23.60
C VAL A 452 8.60 -7.54 22.63
N GLY A 453 8.90 -7.77 21.35
CA GLY A 453 7.91 -8.17 20.36
C GLY A 453 7.22 -9.49 20.72
N ALA A 454 7.99 -10.49 21.18
CA ALA A 454 7.45 -11.77 21.59
C ALA A 454 6.57 -11.69 22.85
N GLU A 455 6.82 -10.73 23.75
CA GLU A 455 5.95 -10.47 24.91
C GLU A 455 4.61 -9.82 24.50
N LEU A 456 4.60 -9.04 23.41
CA LEU A 456 3.39 -8.38 22.88
C LEU A 456 2.52 -9.33 22.04
N ALA A 457 3.16 -10.22 21.27
CA ALA A 457 2.50 -11.05 20.27
C ALA A 457 1.27 -11.84 20.78
N PRO A 458 1.31 -12.51 21.96
CA PRO A 458 0.17 -13.30 22.42
C PRO A 458 -1.14 -12.50 22.57
N ALA A 459 -1.05 -11.28 23.12
CA ALA A 459 -2.23 -10.42 23.31
C ALA A 459 -2.80 -9.94 21.96
N MET A 460 -1.91 -9.66 21.00
CA MET A 460 -2.30 -9.28 19.64
C MET A 460 -2.99 -10.46 18.93
N CYS A 461 -2.43 -11.66 19.03
CA CYS A 461 -3.00 -12.87 18.41
C CYS A 461 -4.39 -13.21 18.97
N VAL A 462 -4.58 -13.11 20.30
CA VAL A 462 -5.89 -13.31 20.93
C VAL A 462 -6.91 -12.29 20.43
N ARG A 463 -6.53 -11.01 20.32
CA ARG A 463 -7.39 -9.95 19.76
C ARG A 463 -7.73 -10.21 18.29
N MET A 464 -6.78 -10.73 17.51
CA MET A 464 -6.99 -11.13 16.10
C MET A 464 -7.82 -12.41 15.94
N GLY A 465 -8.17 -13.11 17.04
CA GLY A 465 -8.96 -14.34 16.99
C GLY A 465 -8.16 -15.60 16.61
N LEU A 466 -6.82 -15.56 16.68
CA LEU A 466 -5.96 -16.71 16.41
C LEU A 466 -6.07 -17.76 17.52
N SER A 467 -5.85 -19.03 17.16
CA SER A 467 -5.79 -20.12 18.13
C SER A 467 -4.54 -19.99 19.03
N ALA A 468 -4.55 -20.64 20.19
CA ALA A 468 -3.37 -20.63 21.08
C ALA A 468 -2.12 -21.20 20.38
N HIS A 469 -2.29 -22.24 19.57
CA HIS A 469 -1.20 -22.81 18.79
C HIS A 469 -0.65 -21.83 17.74
N ASP A 470 -1.52 -21.16 16.99
CA ASP A 470 -1.09 -20.15 16.02
C ASP A 470 -0.42 -18.95 16.70
N ALA A 471 -0.89 -18.57 17.88
CA ALA A 471 -0.28 -17.52 18.69
C ALA A 471 1.15 -17.89 19.13
N ASP A 472 1.38 -19.16 19.50
CA ASP A 472 2.73 -19.67 19.83
C ASP A 472 3.65 -19.62 18.59
N VAL A 473 3.14 -19.97 17.41
CA VAL A 473 3.89 -19.88 16.14
C VAL A 473 4.25 -18.43 15.83
N ILE A 474 3.30 -17.49 15.86
CA ILE A 474 3.59 -16.06 15.65
C ILE A 474 4.59 -15.54 16.68
N THR A 475 4.43 -15.91 17.94
CA THR A 475 5.36 -15.52 19.02
C THR A 475 6.77 -16.04 18.73
N ALA A 476 6.91 -17.28 18.25
CA ALA A 476 8.18 -17.84 17.84
C ALA A 476 8.78 -17.14 16.61
N LEU A 477 7.95 -16.77 15.62
CA LEU A 477 8.39 -16.00 14.45
C LEU A 477 8.96 -14.65 14.88
N VAL A 478 8.23 -13.90 15.70
CA VAL A 478 8.69 -12.60 16.23
C VAL A 478 9.96 -12.78 17.06
N ARG A 479 10.00 -13.78 17.95
CA ARG A 479 11.13 -14.03 18.84
C ARG A 479 12.41 -14.39 18.10
N TRP A 480 12.30 -15.17 17.03
CA TRP A 480 13.43 -15.83 16.39
C TRP A 480 13.63 -15.43 14.92
N HIS A 481 13.03 -14.32 14.45
CA HIS A 481 13.16 -13.90 13.04
C HIS A 481 14.62 -13.67 12.59
N LEU A 482 15.52 -13.27 13.50
CA LEU A 482 16.96 -13.14 13.22
C LEU A 482 17.75 -14.46 13.31
N LEU A 483 17.17 -15.54 13.85
CA LEU A 483 17.89 -16.79 14.14
C LEU A 483 18.54 -17.38 12.89
N LEU A 484 17.79 -17.50 11.79
CA LEU A 484 18.32 -18.11 10.55
C LEU A 484 19.37 -17.21 9.88
N PRO A 485 19.15 -15.90 9.66
CA PRO A 485 20.19 -15.00 9.14
C PRO A 485 21.47 -14.98 9.98
N GLU A 486 21.35 -14.86 11.30
CA GLU A 486 22.53 -14.83 12.17
C GLU A 486 23.29 -16.15 12.15
N THR A 487 22.58 -17.27 12.06
CA THR A 487 23.19 -18.60 11.97
C THR A 487 23.88 -18.80 10.62
N ALA A 488 23.16 -18.60 9.52
CA ALA A 488 23.62 -18.91 8.17
C ALA A 488 24.80 -18.05 7.71
N PHE A 489 24.89 -16.80 8.18
CA PHE A 489 25.91 -15.85 7.70
C PHE A 489 27.15 -15.77 8.60
N ARG A 490 27.09 -16.32 9.81
CA ARG A 490 28.20 -16.27 10.77
C ARG A 490 28.81 -17.63 11.08
N HIS A 491 28.16 -18.73 10.69
CA HIS A 491 28.59 -20.10 11.03
C HIS A 491 28.68 -21.00 9.79
N ASP A 492 29.44 -22.09 9.93
CA ASP A 492 29.49 -23.15 8.93
C ASP A 492 28.23 -24.02 9.02
N ILE A 493 27.32 -23.86 8.06
CA ILE A 493 26.04 -24.59 8.02
C ILE A 493 26.22 -26.08 7.71
N ALA A 494 27.41 -26.52 7.29
CA ALA A 494 27.73 -27.93 7.12
C ALA A 494 27.95 -28.65 8.46
N ASP A 495 28.26 -27.93 9.54
CA ASP A 495 28.45 -28.52 10.87
C ASP A 495 27.09 -28.94 11.49
N PRO A 496 26.90 -30.25 11.78
CA PRO A 496 25.71 -30.75 12.46
C PRO A 496 25.39 -30.15 13.82
N SER A 497 26.36 -29.60 14.52
CA SER A 497 26.12 -28.93 15.81
C SER A 497 25.27 -27.67 15.63
N ILE A 498 25.48 -26.93 14.54
CA ILE A 498 24.84 -25.64 14.24
C ILE A 498 23.36 -25.82 13.94
N TRP A 499 23.02 -26.71 13.00
CA TRP A 499 21.62 -26.93 12.64
C TRP A 499 20.84 -27.69 13.74
N ARG A 500 21.51 -28.48 14.60
CA ARG A 500 20.86 -29.05 15.80
C ARG A 500 20.45 -27.98 16.81
N ALA A 501 21.29 -26.97 17.03
CA ALA A 501 20.96 -25.86 17.93
C ALA A 501 19.75 -25.04 17.43
N VAL A 502 19.59 -24.90 16.11
CA VAL A 502 18.39 -24.29 15.50
C VAL A 502 17.15 -25.14 15.78
N ARG A 503 17.23 -26.47 15.60
CA ARG A 503 16.12 -27.40 15.90
C ARG A 503 15.74 -27.42 17.39
N GLU A 504 16.69 -27.21 18.29
CA GLU A 504 16.41 -27.14 19.73
C GLU A 504 15.61 -25.88 20.07
N LYS A 505 15.96 -24.73 19.48
CA LYS A 505 15.25 -23.47 19.69
C LYS A 505 13.87 -23.44 19.05
N VAL A 506 13.74 -24.00 17.84
CA VAL A 506 12.50 -24.05 17.08
C VAL A 506 12.26 -25.49 16.63
N PRO A 507 11.62 -26.33 17.46
CA PRO A 507 11.43 -27.77 17.19
C PRO A 507 10.43 -28.07 16.09
N ASP A 508 9.46 -27.20 15.88
CA ASP A 508 8.41 -27.34 14.88
C ASP A 508 8.93 -27.05 13.45
N PRO A 509 8.83 -28.02 12.50
CA PRO A 509 9.29 -27.82 11.12
C PRO A 509 8.52 -26.73 10.36
N GLU A 510 7.23 -26.57 10.61
CA GLU A 510 6.40 -25.55 9.94
C GLU A 510 6.86 -24.14 10.33
N THR A 511 7.11 -23.90 11.62
CA THR A 511 7.66 -22.63 12.11
C THR A 511 9.04 -22.33 11.51
N ARG A 512 9.90 -23.35 11.31
CA ARG A 512 11.21 -23.16 10.63
C ARG A 512 11.05 -22.81 9.15
N GLU A 513 10.07 -23.39 8.47
CA GLU A 513 9.71 -23.01 7.09
C GLU A 513 9.24 -21.55 7.03
N LEU A 514 8.37 -21.14 7.94
CA LEU A 514 7.89 -19.75 8.02
C LEU A 514 9.05 -18.77 8.33
N LEU A 515 9.97 -19.12 9.24
CA LEU A 515 11.17 -18.31 9.54
C LEU A 515 12.05 -18.10 8.30
N LEU A 516 12.17 -19.10 7.41
CA LEU A 516 12.94 -18.96 6.16
C LEU A 516 12.38 -17.83 5.32
N TYR A 517 11.08 -17.90 5.02
CA TYR A 517 10.45 -16.98 4.10
C TYR A 517 10.24 -15.60 4.70
N LEU A 518 10.04 -15.52 6.02
CA LEU A 518 10.10 -14.25 6.76
C LEU A 518 11.48 -13.59 6.62
N ALA A 519 12.57 -14.34 6.83
CA ALA A 519 13.92 -13.82 6.69
C ALA A 519 14.24 -13.36 5.26
N LEU A 520 13.77 -14.08 4.23
CA LEU A 520 13.95 -13.65 2.84
C LEU A 520 13.16 -12.36 2.52
N ALA A 521 11.93 -12.26 3.02
CA ALA A 521 11.10 -11.07 2.85
C ALA A 521 11.68 -9.84 3.57
N ASP A 522 12.16 -10.02 4.80
CA ASP A 522 12.81 -8.97 5.60
C ASP A 522 14.08 -8.45 4.92
N GLN A 523 14.93 -9.34 4.40
CA GLN A 523 16.12 -8.91 3.66
C GLN A 523 15.78 -8.07 2.43
N LYS A 524 14.73 -8.44 1.69
CA LYS A 524 14.23 -7.65 0.55
C LYS A 524 13.72 -6.27 0.99
N ALA A 525 12.98 -6.21 2.09
CA ALA A 525 12.46 -4.96 2.65
C ALA A 525 13.55 -4.06 3.23
N THR A 526 14.63 -4.64 3.77
CA THR A 526 15.77 -3.90 4.31
C THR A 526 16.48 -3.14 3.19
N GLY A 527 16.86 -3.84 2.11
CA GLY A 527 17.40 -3.20 0.92
C GLY A 527 18.20 -4.12 0.01
N PRO A 528 18.53 -3.68 -1.21
CA PRO A 528 19.18 -4.51 -2.23
C PRO A 528 20.62 -4.91 -1.86
N SER A 529 21.29 -4.17 -0.97
CA SER A 529 22.60 -4.54 -0.43
C SER A 529 22.52 -5.74 0.53
N VAL A 530 21.34 -6.00 1.09
CA VAL A 530 21.10 -7.10 2.03
C VAL A 530 20.56 -8.32 1.31
N ALA A 531 19.57 -8.17 0.44
CA ALA A 531 18.97 -9.24 -0.36
C ALA A 531 19.85 -9.64 -1.54
N THR A 532 20.77 -10.57 -1.32
CA THR A 532 21.66 -11.13 -2.35
C THR A 532 21.37 -12.60 -2.60
N GLU A 533 21.54 -13.07 -3.84
CA GLU A 533 21.28 -14.47 -4.23
C GLU A 533 22.06 -15.47 -3.37
N TRP A 534 23.32 -15.16 -3.06
CA TRP A 534 24.17 -15.99 -2.21
C TRP A 534 23.61 -16.14 -0.78
N ARG A 535 23.10 -15.06 -0.18
CA ARG A 535 22.49 -15.10 1.16
C ARG A 535 21.19 -15.91 1.18
N GLU A 536 20.37 -15.76 0.15
CA GLU A 536 19.18 -16.58 -0.03
C GLU A 536 19.54 -18.07 -0.12
N GLN A 537 20.56 -18.43 -0.92
CA GLN A 537 20.99 -19.81 -1.07
C GLN A 537 21.44 -20.42 0.27
N LEU A 538 22.20 -19.68 1.09
CA LEU A 538 22.64 -20.14 2.41
C LEU A 538 21.47 -20.39 3.36
N LEU A 539 20.47 -19.50 3.38
CA LEU A 539 19.28 -19.68 4.21
C LEU A 539 18.50 -20.94 3.80
N ARG A 540 18.28 -21.14 2.50
CA ARG A 540 17.62 -22.33 1.97
C ARG A 540 18.38 -23.60 2.30
N GLN A 541 19.71 -23.58 2.18
CA GLN A 541 20.57 -24.71 2.56
C GLN A 541 20.47 -25.01 4.05
N LEU A 542 20.56 -24.02 4.94
CA LEU A 542 20.41 -24.23 6.38
C LEU A 542 19.05 -24.86 6.71
N VAL A 543 17.97 -24.35 6.12
CA VAL A 543 16.61 -24.84 6.36
C VAL A 543 16.45 -26.28 5.88
N ALA A 544 16.99 -26.63 4.71
CA ALA A 544 17.00 -28.01 4.22
C ALA A 544 17.71 -28.99 5.18
N HIS A 545 18.78 -28.56 5.86
CA HIS A 545 19.44 -29.39 6.86
C HIS A 545 18.60 -29.57 8.14
N VAL A 546 17.86 -28.53 8.58
CA VAL A 546 17.02 -28.61 9.79
C VAL A 546 15.64 -29.25 9.56
N THR A 547 15.16 -29.31 8.32
CA THR A 547 13.87 -29.94 7.97
C THR A 547 13.99 -31.42 7.63
N GLY A 548 15.19 -31.98 7.53
CA GLY A 548 15.46 -33.40 7.20
C GLY A 548 14.77 -34.43 8.11
N GLY A 549 13.50 -34.67 7.85
CA GLY A 549 12.61 -35.68 8.40
C GLY A 549 11.60 -36.08 7.32
N ALA A 550 11.16 -37.33 7.32
CA ALA A 550 10.16 -37.80 6.37
C ALA A 550 8.87 -36.98 6.52
N ALA A 551 8.26 -36.56 5.41
CA ALA A 551 6.93 -35.97 5.44
C ALA A 551 5.98 -36.96 6.10
N GLU A 552 5.26 -36.54 7.14
CA GLU A 552 4.21 -37.38 7.71
C GLU A 552 3.16 -37.67 6.64
N GLU A 553 2.78 -38.95 6.55
CA GLU A 553 1.74 -39.42 5.66
C GLU A 553 0.39 -38.93 6.22
N GLU A 554 -0.24 -37.95 5.56
CA GLU A 554 -1.57 -37.49 5.99
C GLU A 554 -2.62 -38.54 5.60
N PRO A 555 -3.44 -39.02 6.55
CA PRO A 555 -4.51 -39.94 6.23
C PRO A 555 -5.64 -39.24 5.48
N ILE A 556 -6.39 -40.01 4.69
CA ILE A 556 -7.65 -39.55 4.10
C ILE A 556 -8.58 -39.10 5.24
N PRO A 557 -9.24 -37.93 5.13
CA PRO A 557 -10.10 -37.41 6.19
C PRO A 557 -11.27 -38.36 6.52
N GLU A 558 -11.58 -38.51 7.80
CA GLU A 558 -12.77 -39.23 8.25
C GLU A 558 -14.07 -38.41 8.08
N PRO A 559 -15.22 -39.07 7.88
CA PRO A 559 -16.50 -38.38 7.71
C PRO A 559 -16.96 -37.71 9.01
N SER A 560 -17.32 -36.43 8.89
CA SER A 560 -17.91 -35.58 9.94
C SER A 560 -19.27 -36.12 10.41
N ILE A 561 -19.80 -35.55 11.50
CA ILE A 561 -21.14 -35.88 11.99
C ILE A 561 -22.20 -35.54 10.94
N ASP A 562 -22.10 -34.36 10.32
CA ASP A 562 -23.04 -33.89 9.29
C ASP A 562 -22.96 -34.80 8.03
N GLN A 563 -21.75 -35.19 7.61
CA GLN A 563 -21.52 -36.10 6.47
C GLN A 563 -22.13 -37.48 6.69
N ARG A 564 -22.02 -38.03 7.90
CA ARG A 564 -22.62 -39.35 8.23
C ARG A 564 -24.13 -39.34 8.04
N GLY A 565 -24.79 -38.19 8.18
CA GLY A 565 -26.23 -38.04 7.98
C GLY A 565 -26.69 -38.12 6.52
N VAL A 566 -25.78 -37.94 5.56
CA VAL A 566 -26.09 -37.92 4.11
C VAL A 566 -25.43 -39.06 3.32
N LEU A 567 -24.74 -40.00 4.00
CA LEU A 567 -24.18 -41.20 3.37
C LEU A 567 -25.29 -42.21 3.03
N GLY A 568 -25.14 -42.92 1.90
CA GLY A 568 -26.05 -43.99 1.49
C GLY A 568 -27.35 -43.51 0.82
N VAL A 569 -27.44 -42.25 0.40
CA VAL A 569 -28.60 -41.69 -0.32
C VAL A 569 -28.62 -42.12 -1.79
N GLU A 570 -29.81 -42.41 -2.35
CA GLU A 570 -29.96 -42.85 -3.76
C GLU A 570 -29.88 -41.70 -4.78
N GLY A 571 -29.91 -40.44 -4.34
CA GLY A 571 -29.88 -39.25 -5.19
C GLY A 571 -29.15 -38.07 -4.53
N VAL A 572 -29.25 -36.88 -5.10
CA VAL A 572 -28.60 -35.68 -4.55
C VAL A 572 -29.44 -35.08 -3.41
N VAL A 573 -28.88 -35.06 -2.21
CA VAL A 573 -29.45 -34.40 -1.02
C VAL A 573 -28.54 -33.25 -0.62
N VAL A 574 -29.13 -32.08 -0.32
CA VAL A 574 -28.41 -30.91 0.18
C VAL A 574 -29.08 -30.42 1.45
N HIS A 575 -28.30 -30.31 2.51
CA HIS A 575 -28.69 -29.66 3.76
C HIS A 575 -27.88 -28.38 3.93
N SER A 576 -28.46 -27.39 4.61
CA SER A 576 -27.70 -26.25 5.07
C SER A 576 -28.04 -25.89 6.50
N ARG A 577 -27.06 -25.38 7.23
CA ARG A 577 -27.25 -24.76 8.54
C ARG A 577 -26.46 -23.45 8.65
N PRO A 578 -27.05 -22.40 9.25
CA PRO A 578 -26.31 -21.17 9.51
C PRO A 578 -25.12 -21.41 10.43
N GLU A 579 -24.02 -20.71 10.17
CA GLU A 579 -22.86 -20.64 11.06
C GLU A 579 -22.55 -19.17 11.39
N ALA A 580 -21.63 -18.92 12.33
CA ALA A 580 -21.29 -17.57 12.74
C ALA A 580 -20.75 -16.70 11.59
N ASP A 581 -20.08 -17.31 10.61
CA ASP A 581 -19.47 -16.63 9.45
C ASP A 581 -19.82 -17.36 8.14
N GLY A 582 -21.12 -17.48 7.87
CA GLY A 582 -21.64 -18.05 6.63
C GLY A 582 -22.61 -19.20 6.85
N VAL A 583 -22.51 -20.22 6.01
CA VAL A 583 -23.42 -21.36 5.96
C VAL A 583 -22.60 -22.62 5.73
N LEU A 584 -22.84 -23.64 6.55
CA LEU A 584 -22.40 -24.99 6.21
C LEU A 584 -23.42 -25.61 5.26
N VAL A 585 -22.98 -26.00 4.07
CA VAL A 585 -23.76 -26.75 3.09
C VAL A 585 -23.21 -28.18 3.03
N THR A 586 -24.04 -29.16 3.39
CA THR A 586 -23.68 -30.58 3.34
C THR A 586 -24.39 -31.25 2.16
N VAL A 587 -23.62 -31.89 1.30
CA VAL A 587 -24.10 -32.56 0.08
C VAL A 587 -23.82 -34.06 0.17
N GLY A 588 -24.86 -34.89 -0.03
CA GLY A 588 -24.73 -36.33 -0.20
C GLY A 588 -25.24 -36.76 -1.57
N ALA A 589 -24.49 -37.64 -2.24
CA ALA A 589 -24.89 -38.23 -3.52
C ALA A 589 -24.16 -39.57 -3.78
N PRO A 590 -24.67 -40.41 -4.69
CA PRO A 590 -23.90 -41.54 -5.23
C PRO A 590 -22.59 -41.03 -5.86
N ASP A 591 -21.46 -41.66 -5.48
CA ASP A 591 -20.14 -41.23 -5.96
C ASP A 591 -19.98 -41.44 -7.46
N ARG A 592 -19.31 -40.50 -8.12
CA ARG A 592 -19.01 -40.52 -9.55
C ARG A 592 -17.93 -39.52 -9.89
N VAL A 593 -17.19 -39.82 -10.97
CA VAL A 593 -16.16 -38.93 -11.52
C VAL A 593 -16.76 -37.55 -11.81
N GLY A 594 -16.08 -36.50 -11.35
CA GLY A 594 -16.49 -35.11 -11.56
C GLY A 594 -17.51 -34.54 -10.55
N LEU A 595 -18.04 -35.33 -9.60
CA LEU A 595 -19.03 -34.82 -8.64
C LEU A 595 -18.52 -33.61 -7.84
N LEU A 596 -17.28 -33.66 -7.34
CA LEU A 596 -16.65 -32.54 -6.62
C LEU A 596 -16.59 -31.28 -7.49
N SER A 597 -16.17 -31.41 -8.74
CA SER A 597 -16.09 -30.30 -9.70
C SER A 597 -17.47 -29.66 -9.92
N ILE A 598 -18.51 -30.48 -10.08
CA ILE A 598 -19.88 -29.99 -10.31
C ILE A 598 -20.40 -29.23 -9.09
N VAL A 599 -20.27 -29.78 -7.89
CA VAL A 599 -20.75 -29.12 -6.67
C VAL A 599 -20.02 -27.80 -6.44
N ALA A 600 -18.69 -27.78 -6.57
CA ALA A 600 -17.89 -26.55 -6.49
C ALA A 600 -18.33 -25.51 -7.53
N GLY A 601 -18.58 -25.94 -8.77
CA GLY A 601 -19.04 -25.08 -9.86
C GLY A 601 -20.43 -24.48 -9.59
N VAL A 602 -21.37 -25.28 -9.11
CA VAL A 602 -22.74 -24.82 -8.78
C VAL A 602 -22.70 -23.82 -7.62
N LEU A 603 -21.92 -24.08 -6.57
CA LEU A 603 -21.74 -23.12 -5.47
C LEU A 603 -21.15 -21.80 -5.98
N ALA A 604 -20.13 -21.86 -6.83
CA ALA A 604 -19.56 -20.68 -7.46
C ALA A 604 -20.57 -19.96 -8.38
N ALA A 605 -21.42 -20.67 -9.13
CA ALA A 605 -22.47 -20.05 -9.95
C ALA A 605 -23.51 -19.32 -9.10
N HIS A 606 -23.81 -19.85 -7.91
CA HIS A 606 -24.67 -19.23 -6.89
C HIS A 606 -24.02 -18.09 -6.10
N ARG A 607 -22.83 -17.62 -6.51
CA ARG A 607 -22.10 -16.56 -5.83
C ARG A 607 -21.73 -16.91 -4.38
N MET A 608 -21.51 -18.19 -4.11
CA MET A 608 -20.95 -18.62 -2.84
C MET A 608 -19.42 -18.57 -2.91
N GLU A 609 -18.81 -17.90 -1.95
CA GLU A 609 -17.37 -17.91 -1.66
C GLU A 609 -17.08 -19.17 -0.82
N ILE A 610 -16.17 -20.01 -1.27
CA ILE A 610 -15.81 -21.27 -0.59
C ILE A 610 -14.68 -20.96 0.39
N ARG A 611 -14.92 -21.15 1.69
CA ARG A 611 -13.91 -20.94 2.74
C ARG A 611 -13.14 -22.20 3.06
N SER A 612 -13.87 -23.31 3.17
CA SER A 612 -13.29 -24.62 3.30
C SER A 612 -14.27 -25.67 2.81
N ALA A 613 -13.72 -26.82 2.42
CA ALA A 613 -14.52 -27.97 2.08
C ALA A 613 -13.83 -29.25 2.54
N ARG A 614 -14.64 -30.20 3.00
CA ARG A 614 -14.21 -31.56 3.30
C ARG A 614 -15.00 -32.52 2.44
N VAL A 615 -14.29 -33.38 1.72
CA VAL A 615 -14.89 -34.39 0.84
C VAL A 615 -14.43 -35.76 1.29
N VAL A 616 -15.38 -36.68 1.41
CA VAL A 616 -15.12 -38.07 1.80
C VAL A 616 -15.96 -39.01 0.93
N THR A 617 -15.32 -40.06 0.40
CA THR A 617 -16.00 -41.18 -0.26
C THR A 617 -16.03 -42.41 0.66
N VAL A 618 -17.21 -42.97 0.89
CA VAL A 618 -17.41 -44.22 1.66
C VAL A 618 -18.25 -45.20 0.82
N GLY A 619 -17.63 -46.28 0.35
CA GLY A 619 -18.27 -47.20 -0.60
C GLY A 619 -18.61 -46.49 -1.91
N ASP A 620 -19.86 -46.60 -2.36
CA ASP A 620 -20.39 -45.94 -3.57
C ASP A 620 -21.10 -44.59 -3.25
N SER A 621 -20.87 -44.03 -2.06
CA SER A 621 -21.47 -42.76 -1.62
C SER A 621 -20.40 -41.71 -1.35
N ALA A 622 -20.65 -40.49 -1.83
CA ALA A 622 -19.83 -39.31 -1.54
C ALA A 622 -20.59 -38.37 -0.60
N ALA A 623 -19.90 -37.87 0.42
CA ALA A 623 -20.41 -36.83 1.33
C ALA A 623 -19.43 -35.65 1.36
N GLN A 624 -19.98 -34.44 1.29
CA GLN A 624 -19.20 -33.21 1.15
C GLN A 624 -19.74 -32.15 2.10
N ASP A 625 -18.87 -31.59 2.93
CA ASP A 625 -19.17 -30.44 3.79
C ASP A 625 -18.51 -29.20 3.19
N TRP A 626 -19.29 -28.14 3.02
CA TRP A 626 -18.87 -26.89 2.40
C TRP A 626 -19.14 -25.72 3.32
N HIS A 627 -18.09 -25.13 3.91
CA HIS A 627 -18.21 -23.87 4.62
C HIS A 627 -18.15 -22.75 3.59
N VAL A 628 -19.28 -22.08 3.39
CA VAL A 628 -19.46 -21.11 2.31
C VAL A 628 -20.11 -19.83 2.80
N ARG A 629 -19.87 -18.73 2.08
CA ARG A 629 -20.48 -17.44 2.37
C ARG A 629 -21.06 -16.80 1.10
N PRO A 630 -22.26 -16.20 1.15
CA PRO A 630 -22.76 -15.42 0.03
C PRO A 630 -21.84 -14.23 -0.25
N PHE A 631 -21.48 -14.02 -1.52
CA PHE A 631 -20.68 -12.85 -1.93
C PHE A 631 -21.45 -11.53 -1.72
N PHE A 632 -22.77 -11.57 -1.83
CA PHE A 632 -23.72 -10.53 -1.37
C PHE A 632 -25.12 -11.13 -1.21
N GLY A 633 -25.95 -10.51 -0.37
CA GLY A 633 -27.32 -10.95 -0.10
C GLY A 633 -27.40 -12.24 0.73
N ASP A 634 -28.55 -12.88 0.72
CA ASP A 634 -28.82 -14.10 1.49
C ASP A 634 -28.31 -15.35 0.77
N ALA A 635 -28.01 -16.40 1.55
CA ALA A 635 -27.65 -17.69 1.00
C ALA A 635 -28.81 -18.32 0.20
N PRO A 636 -28.52 -18.97 -0.94
CA PRO A 636 -29.53 -19.61 -1.77
C PRO A 636 -30.21 -20.78 -1.05
N ASN A 637 -31.45 -21.08 -1.46
CA ASN A 637 -32.21 -22.20 -0.91
C ASN A 637 -31.50 -23.55 -1.23
N PRO A 638 -31.26 -24.43 -0.24
CA PRO A 638 -30.64 -25.74 -0.45
C PRO A 638 -31.31 -26.61 -1.51
N GLY A 639 -32.64 -26.54 -1.61
CA GLY A 639 -33.40 -27.27 -2.63
C GLY A 639 -33.08 -26.82 -4.06
N LEU A 640 -32.79 -25.53 -4.24
CA LEU A 640 -32.39 -24.96 -5.52
C LEU A 640 -30.95 -25.38 -5.88
N ILE A 641 -30.03 -25.39 -4.91
CA ILE A 641 -28.68 -25.94 -5.08
C ILE A 641 -28.77 -27.42 -5.50
N ALA A 642 -29.58 -28.22 -4.81
CA ALA A 642 -29.77 -29.65 -5.13
C ALA A 642 -30.32 -29.87 -6.54
N GLU A 643 -31.25 -29.02 -6.98
CA GLU A 643 -31.83 -29.07 -8.32
C GLU A 643 -30.84 -28.68 -9.42
N ASP A 644 -30.02 -27.65 -9.19
CA ASP A 644 -28.95 -27.27 -10.12
C ASP A 644 -27.87 -28.36 -10.22
N ILE A 645 -27.46 -28.97 -9.10
CA ILE A 645 -26.52 -30.10 -9.11
C ILE A 645 -27.09 -31.25 -9.95
N ARG A 646 -28.37 -31.62 -9.74
CA ARG A 646 -29.04 -32.67 -10.55
C ARG A 646 -29.06 -32.32 -12.04
N ARG A 647 -29.43 -31.08 -12.39
CA ARG A 647 -29.46 -30.63 -13.78
C ARG A 647 -28.11 -30.70 -14.46
N VAL A 648 -27.03 -30.30 -13.78
CA VAL A 648 -25.67 -30.39 -14.34
C VAL A 648 -25.24 -31.86 -14.48
N LEU A 649 -25.55 -32.70 -13.51
CA LEU A 649 -25.28 -34.15 -13.56
C LEU A 649 -26.00 -34.87 -14.70
N GLU A 650 -27.18 -34.38 -15.11
CA GLU A 650 -27.97 -34.91 -16.23
C GLU A 650 -27.51 -34.39 -17.61
N GLY A 651 -26.48 -33.52 -17.65
CA GLY A 651 -25.87 -33.05 -18.90
C GLY A 651 -26.43 -31.73 -19.44
N SER A 652 -27.15 -30.93 -18.64
CA SER A 652 -27.56 -29.59 -19.07
C SER A 652 -26.39 -28.59 -19.01
N SER A 653 -26.03 -28.01 -20.17
CA SER A 653 -24.70 -27.42 -20.44
C SER A 653 -24.51 -25.94 -20.06
N HIS A 654 -25.14 -25.45 -18.99
CA HIS A 654 -25.08 -24.01 -18.66
C HIS A 654 -24.02 -23.61 -17.62
N LEU A 655 -23.34 -24.55 -16.98
CA LEU A 655 -22.40 -24.25 -15.87
C LEU A 655 -21.21 -23.39 -16.33
N GLU A 656 -20.60 -23.73 -17.46
CA GLU A 656 -19.46 -22.97 -18.02
C GLU A 656 -19.87 -21.53 -18.39
N GLU A 657 -21.06 -21.32 -18.96
CA GLU A 657 -21.58 -19.98 -19.28
C GLU A 657 -21.88 -19.15 -18.02
N TRP A 658 -22.27 -19.79 -16.92
CA TRP A 658 -22.52 -19.13 -15.64
C TRP A 658 -21.20 -18.69 -15.00
N LEU A 659 -20.17 -19.53 -15.06
CA LEU A 659 -18.84 -19.23 -14.57
C LEU A 659 -18.11 -18.19 -15.44
N ALA A 660 -18.18 -18.30 -16.78
CA ALA A 660 -17.52 -17.37 -17.71
C ALA A 660 -18.02 -15.92 -17.56
N ARG A 661 -19.32 -15.72 -17.28
CA ARG A 661 -19.88 -14.40 -16.97
C ARG A 661 -19.30 -13.77 -15.70
N ARG A 662 -18.75 -14.58 -14.79
CA ARG A 662 -18.16 -14.14 -13.53
C ARG A 662 -16.68 -13.77 -13.70
N VAL A 663 -15.88 -14.66 -14.31
CA VAL A 663 -14.44 -14.45 -14.48
C VAL A 663 -14.13 -13.24 -15.38
N ALA A 664 -14.97 -12.95 -16.38
CA ALA A 664 -14.80 -11.78 -17.27
C ALA A 664 -14.93 -10.41 -16.56
N SER A 665 -15.38 -10.37 -15.30
CA SER A 665 -15.57 -9.13 -14.54
C SER A 665 -14.43 -8.78 -13.58
N GLU A 666 -13.47 -9.68 -13.38
CA GLU A 666 -12.39 -9.52 -12.42
C GLU A 666 -11.08 -9.15 -13.12
N ARG A 667 -10.44 -8.08 -12.65
CA ARG A 667 -9.10 -7.69 -13.11
C ARG A 667 -8.09 -8.63 -12.44
N HIS A 668 -7.18 -9.19 -13.23
CA HIS A 668 -6.10 -10.01 -12.71
C HIS A 668 -5.22 -9.17 -11.76
N SER A 669 -5.00 -9.68 -10.56
CA SER A 669 -3.99 -9.21 -9.61
C SER A 669 -2.62 -9.76 -10.02
N ASP A 670 -1.55 -9.05 -9.63
CA ASP A 670 -0.16 -9.49 -9.85
C ASP A 670 0.20 -10.56 -8.80
N THR A 671 -0.39 -11.74 -8.92
CA THR A 671 -0.26 -12.84 -7.94
C THR A 671 0.81 -13.85 -8.33
N PRO A 672 1.48 -14.49 -7.35
CA PRO A 672 2.40 -15.58 -7.62
C PRO A 672 1.74 -16.73 -8.39
N PRO A 673 2.47 -17.39 -9.31
CA PRO A 673 1.93 -18.51 -10.09
C PRO A 673 1.51 -19.67 -9.17
N PRO A 674 0.54 -20.50 -9.61
CA PRO A 674 0.11 -21.64 -8.83
C PRO A 674 1.25 -22.68 -8.68
N ARG A 675 1.25 -23.40 -7.56
CA ARG A 675 2.23 -24.45 -7.27
C ARG A 675 1.50 -25.73 -6.91
N VAL A 676 1.98 -26.87 -7.43
CA VAL A 676 1.46 -28.21 -7.10
C VAL A 676 2.57 -29.01 -6.45
N ILE A 677 2.32 -29.54 -5.27
CA ILE A 677 3.24 -30.41 -4.52
C ILE A 677 2.65 -31.81 -4.52
N VAL A 678 3.43 -32.76 -5.04
CA VAL A 678 3.04 -34.17 -5.12
C VAL A 678 3.71 -34.94 -3.99
N SER A 679 2.91 -35.70 -3.24
CA SER A 679 3.39 -36.64 -2.23
C SER A 679 2.74 -38.00 -2.45
N HIS A 680 3.53 -39.06 -2.28
CA HIS A 680 3.10 -40.43 -2.56
C HIS A 680 2.94 -41.18 -1.25
N ALA A 681 1.73 -41.70 -1.01
CA ALA A 681 1.45 -42.67 0.03
C ALA A 681 1.45 -44.06 -0.64
N PRO A 682 2.56 -44.81 -0.59
CA PRO A 682 2.84 -45.93 -1.50
C PRO A 682 1.76 -47.01 -1.58
N ASP A 683 0.99 -47.16 -0.50
CA ASP A 683 0.01 -48.23 -0.34
C ASP A 683 -1.45 -47.75 -0.43
N THR A 684 -1.71 -46.45 -0.59
CA THR A 684 -3.09 -45.93 -0.46
C THR A 684 -3.50 -44.90 -1.52
N HIS A 685 -2.73 -43.82 -1.71
CA HIS A 685 -3.13 -42.72 -2.58
C HIS A 685 -1.94 -41.84 -3.00
N THR A 686 -2.15 -40.97 -3.97
CA THR A 686 -1.25 -39.84 -4.24
C THR A 686 -1.91 -38.56 -3.74
N ARG A 687 -1.24 -37.81 -2.88
CA ARG A 687 -1.71 -36.51 -2.40
C ARG A 687 -1.16 -35.40 -3.29
N LEU A 688 -2.07 -34.61 -3.86
CA LEU A 688 -1.78 -33.40 -4.61
C LEU A 688 -2.15 -32.20 -3.75
N GLU A 689 -1.17 -31.42 -3.32
CA GLU A 689 -1.40 -30.16 -2.64
C GLU A 689 -1.26 -29.03 -3.65
N VAL A 690 -2.37 -28.38 -3.98
CA VAL A 690 -2.46 -27.26 -4.92
C VAL A 690 -2.53 -25.96 -4.15
N ARG A 691 -1.57 -25.07 -4.40
CA ARG A 691 -1.50 -23.73 -3.82
C ARG A 691 -1.74 -22.72 -4.93
N ALA A 692 -2.82 -21.96 -4.85
CA ALA A 692 -3.23 -21.01 -5.90
C ALA A 692 -3.97 -19.78 -5.34
N HIS A 693 -4.11 -18.73 -6.16
CA HIS A 693 -4.83 -17.52 -5.75
C HIS A 693 -6.31 -17.83 -5.82
N ASP A 694 -7.07 -17.46 -4.79
CA ASP A 694 -8.50 -17.73 -4.77
C ASP A 694 -9.21 -16.91 -5.85
N GLU A 695 -9.95 -17.61 -6.69
CA GLU A 695 -10.70 -17.04 -7.80
C GLU A 695 -12.01 -17.81 -7.97
N PRO A 696 -13.09 -17.16 -8.43
CA PRO A 696 -14.35 -17.84 -8.67
C PRO A 696 -14.21 -19.06 -9.58
N GLY A 697 -14.60 -20.23 -9.06
CA GLY A 697 -14.54 -21.48 -9.81
C GLY A 697 -13.15 -22.13 -9.86
N LEU A 698 -12.17 -21.66 -9.09
CA LEU A 698 -10.85 -22.29 -8.98
C LEU A 698 -10.95 -23.79 -8.65
N LEU A 699 -11.63 -24.14 -7.56
CA LEU A 699 -11.79 -25.53 -7.15
C LEU A 699 -12.52 -26.37 -8.20
N HIS A 700 -13.51 -25.79 -8.87
CA HIS A 700 -14.19 -26.43 -10.00
C HIS A 700 -13.19 -26.79 -11.10
N ARG A 701 -12.33 -25.84 -11.51
CA ARG A 701 -11.30 -26.05 -12.54
C ARG A 701 -10.31 -27.14 -12.13
N ILE A 702 -9.77 -27.10 -10.92
CA ILE A 702 -8.81 -28.10 -10.42
C ILE A 702 -9.44 -29.49 -10.43
N ALA A 703 -10.61 -29.65 -9.82
CA ALA A 703 -11.30 -30.94 -9.75
C ALA A 703 -11.73 -31.44 -11.15
N ARG A 704 -12.04 -30.53 -12.09
CA ARG A 704 -12.36 -30.86 -13.48
C ARG A 704 -11.14 -31.43 -14.20
N ILE A 705 -9.99 -30.75 -14.10
CA ILE A 705 -8.72 -31.20 -14.70
C ILE A 705 -8.37 -32.60 -14.19
N ILE A 706 -8.45 -32.84 -12.87
CA ILE A 706 -8.19 -34.18 -12.30
C ILE A 706 -9.15 -35.24 -12.90
N SER A 707 -10.44 -34.90 -12.99
CA SER A 707 -11.46 -35.81 -13.53
C SER A 707 -11.33 -36.09 -15.03
N GLU A 708 -10.94 -35.08 -15.83
CA GLU A 708 -10.70 -35.20 -17.28
C GLU A 708 -9.52 -36.14 -17.60
N HIS A 709 -8.58 -36.30 -16.66
CA HIS A 709 -7.49 -37.28 -16.76
C HIS A 709 -7.89 -38.70 -16.30
N GLY A 710 -9.18 -38.92 -16.00
CA GLY A 710 -9.72 -40.25 -15.63
C GLY A 710 -9.38 -40.68 -14.20
N LEU A 711 -9.03 -39.74 -13.33
CA LEU A 711 -8.62 -40.01 -11.95
C LEU A 711 -9.77 -39.83 -10.95
N VAL A 712 -9.67 -40.51 -9.81
CA VAL A 712 -10.70 -40.51 -8.76
C VAL A 712 -10.19 -39.80 -7.50
N ILE A 713 -10.97 -38.86 -6.98
CA ILE A 713 -10.69 -38.14 -5.74
C ILE A 713 -11.38 -38.88 -4.59
N ARG A 714 -10.61 -39.51 -3.70
CA ARG A 714 -11.12 -40.25 -2.53
C ARG A 714 -11.41 -39.36 -1.32
N GLY A 715 -10.72 -38.22 -1.27
CA GLY A 715 -10.95 -37.18 -0.28
C GLY A 715 -10.35 -35.87 -0.74
N ALA A 716 -10.84 -34.79 -0.15
CA ALA A 716 -10.26 -33.46 -0.33
C ALA A 716 -10.39 -32.65 0.95
N ILE A 717 -9.37 -31.84 1.22
CA ILE A 717 -9.36 -30.82 2.26
C ILE A 717 -9.03 -29.50 1.55
N VAL A 718 -10.02 -28.62 1.47
CA VAL A 718 -9.93 -27.30 0.84
C VAL A 718 -9.88 -26.28 1.95
N THR A 719 -8.90 -25.39 1.93
CA THR A 719 -8.74 -24.35 2.95
C THR A 719 -8.31 -23.04 2.29
N THR A 720 -9.04 -21.97 2.56
CA THR A 720 -8.72 -20.61 2.10
C THR A 720 -8.17 -19.77 3.25
N ALA A 721 -6.94 -19.30 3.11
CA ALA A 721 -6.24 -18.40 4.03
C ALA A 721 -6.14 -17.00 3.40
N GLY A 722 -7.10 -16.13 3.74
CA GLY A 722 -7.24 -14.83 3.07
C GLY A 722 -7.65 -15.01 1.62
N SER A 723 -6.74 -14.73 0.68
CA SER A 723 -6.96 -14.91 -0.77
C SER A 723 -6.06 -15.98 -1.38
N GLU A 724 -5.48 -16.82 -0.53
CA GLU A 724 -4.62 -17.91 -0.92
C GLU A 724 -5.32 -19.23 -0.56
N VAL A 725 -5.40 -20.16 -1.51
CA VAL A 725 -5.92 -21.50 -1.24
C VAL A 725 -4.78 -22.50 -1.07
N VAL A 726 -4.97 -23.44 -0.17
CA VAL A 726 -4.13 -24.63 0.02
C VAL A 726 -5.05 -25.84 0.01
N ASP A 727 -5.20 -26.44 -1.17
CA ASP A 727 -6.15 -27.51 -1.43
C ASP A 727 -5.41 -28.85 -1.54
N SER A 728 -5.75 -29.79 -0.67
CA SER A 728 -5.19 -31.15 -0.68
C SER A 728 -6.19 -32.13 -1.26
N PHE A 729 -5.81 -32.80 -2.35
CA PHE A 729 -6.59 -33.85 -3.01
C PHE A 729 -5.93 -35.21 -2.83
N PHE A 730 -6.71 -36.20 -2.40
CA PHE A 730 -6.28 -37.58 -2.21
C PHE A 730 -6.74 -38.39 -3.42
N VAL A 731 -5.84 -38.65 -4.36
CA VAL A 731 -6.15 -39.11 -5.72
C VAL A 731 -5.65 -40.53 -5.96
N VAL A 732 -6.45 -41.32 -6.69
CA VAL A 732 -6.12 -42.67 -7.16
C VAL A 732 -6.46 -42.82 -8.64
N ASP A 733 -5.88 -43.83 -9.29
CA ASP A 733 -6.23 -44.24 -10.65
C ASP A 733 -7.63 -44.90 -10.70
N SER A 734 -8.09 -45.25 -11.90
CA SER A 734 -9.38 -45.92 -12.11
C SER A 734 -9.48 -47.33 -11.50
N CYS A 735 -8.34 -47.93 -11.14
CA CYS A 735 -8.25 -49.21 -10.45
C CYS A 735 -8.18 -49.06 -8.92
N GLY A 736 -8.04 -47.84 -8.40
CA GLY A 736 -7.90 -47.55 -6.98
C GLY A 736 -6.47 -47.58 -6.45
N HIS A 737 -5.45 -47.56 -7.31
CA HIS A 737 -4.03 -47.51 -6.92
C HIS A 737 -3.50 -46.06 -6.89
N PRO A 738 -2.43 -45.79 -6.14
CA PRO A 738 -1.69 -44.52 -6.23
C PRO A 738 -1.18 -44.29 -7.67
N LEU A 739 -0.99 -43.02 -8.03
CA LEU A 739 -0.44 -42.66 -9.34
C LEU A 739 1.05 -43.01 -9.43
N GLU A 740 1.46 -43.45 -10.62
CA GLU A 740 2.86 -43.56 -10.99
C GLU A 740 3.53 -42.16 -11.02
N PRO A 741 4.82 -42.02 -10.64
CA PRO A 741 5.47 -40.70 -10.53
C PRO A 741 5.35 -39.83 -11.78
N LEU A 742 5.55 -40.40 -12.98
CA LEU A 742 5.42 -39.68 -14.24
C LEU A 742 3.99 -39.21 -14.52
N GLN A 743 2.99 -39.99 -14.09
CA GLN A 743 1.58 -39.62 -14.25
C GLN A 743 1.21 -38.49 -13.28
N ALA A 744 1.75 -38.52 -12.06
CA ALA A 744 1.56 -37.47 -11.06
C ALA A 744 2.24 -36.15 -11.47
N ASP A 745 3.46 -36.20 -12.01
CA ASP A 745 4.15 -35.02 -12.55
C ASP A 745 3.40 -34.41 -13.74
N PHE A 746 2.94 -35.24 -14.68
CA PHE A 746 2.14 -34.77 -15.82
C PHE A 746 0.84 -34.10 -15.38
N LEU A 747 0.16 -34.66 -14.37
CA LEU A 747 -1.05 -34.07 -13.81
C LEU A 747 -0.76 -32.75 -13.11
N ALA A 748 0.35 -32.64 -12.37
CA ALA A 748 0.77 -31.39 -11.75
C ALA A 748 1.00 -30.28 -12.80
N ASP A 749 1.70 -30.59 -13.88
CA ASP A 749 1.93 -29.67 -15.00
C ASP A 749 0.62 -29.28 -15.71
N ALA A 750 -0.31 -30.23 -15.87
CA ALA A 750 -1.63 -29.99 -16.44
C ALA A 750 -2.48 -29.05 -15.58
N ILE A 751 -2.45 -29.22 -14.25
CA ILE A 751 -3.13 -28.33 -13.30
C ILE A 751 -2.53 -26.92 -13.39
N ILE A 752 -1.20 -26.78 -13.32
CA ILE A 752 -0.52 -25.48 -13.41
C ILE A 752 -0.88 -24.78 -14.73
N SER A 753 -0.76 -25.50 -15.85
CA SER A 753 -1.06 -24.95 -17.17
C SER A 753 -2.53 -24.57 -17.33
N GLY A 754 -3.45 -25.38 -16.81
CA GLY A 754 -4.89 -25.13 -16.85
C GLY A 754 -5.34 -23.94 -16.00
N LEU A 755 -4.63 -23.67 -14.90
CA LEU A 755 -4.90 -22.50 -14.04
C LEU A 755 -4.28 -21.21 -14.59
N MET A 756 -3.17 -21.30 -15.32
CA MET A 756 -2.54 -20.14 -15.97
C MET A 756 -3.20 -19.75 -17.30
N ALA A 757 -3.95 -20.67 -17.93
CA ALA A 757 -4.67 -20.37 -19.16
C ALA A 757 -5.84 -19.39 -18.88
N PRO A 758 -6.02 -18.33 -19.69
CA PRO A 758 -7.21 -17.50 -19.57
C PRO A 758 -8.46 -18.37 -19.77
N PRO A 759 -9.53 -18.14 -18.99
CA PRO A 759 -10.77 -18.92 -19.14
C PRO A 759 -11.20 -18.87 -20.60
N ALA A 760 -11.47 -20.04 -21.20
CA ALA A 760 -11.86 -20.12 -22.60
C ALA A 760 -13.04 -19.17 -22.83
N SER A 761 -12.83 -18.14 -23.65
CA SER A 761 -13.88 -17.21 -24.03
C SER A 761 -15.00 -18.03 -24.68
N ALA A 762 -16.20 -18.01 -24.09
CA ALA A 762 -17.39 -18.48 -24.78
C ALA A 762 -17.44 -17.75 -26.12
N SER A 763 -17.25 -18.48 -27.22
CA SER A 763 -17.35 -17.94 -28.56
C SER A 763 -18.72 -17.29 -28.72
N ALA A 764 -18.71 -16.00 -29.08
CA ALA A 764 -19.90 -15.19 -29.31
C ALA A 764 -20.86 -15.80 -30.35
#